data_AF-A0A5A7MVH2-F1
#
_entry.id   AF-A0A5A7MVH2-F1
#
_cell.length_a   1.000
_cell.length_b   1.000
_cell.length_c   1.000
_cell.angle_alpha   90.00
_cell.angle_beta   90.00
_cell.angle_gamma   90.00
#
_symmetry.space_group_name_H-M   'P 1'
#
loop_
_entity.id
_entity.type
_entity.pdbx_description
1 polymer ?
#
loop_
_entity_poly.entity_id
_entity_poly.type
_entity_poly.pdbx_seq_one_letter_code
_entity_poly.pdbx_strand_id
1 'polypeptide(L)'
;MEIPSESWNARFHAIKRYFQIPKQPPPGISQTAWDKTLKAAIQDAKPRYNQGYYEIGDLLWIPGLEGYEEFDAETRADFFDAVMASASGWQGNWKTLSITRVEGSSDFFTIRSPLLQALESLDWIAEPNDNETWTWTWTIASERWYVPSHHLARGRAWTLEHLSPLPAAIAEKLDRSEGLVAFLSALGMPIYAPDETSDDPRLLVCLAHTAEKQAYQNRDVFIGQIRTAWKAFQPTSVEDFPDRIVVYEPDGTLEALTPTADKPVYLPNSQTTLSALRHFKLPAVIIEQADAKRLLDGFKEAYRTGVRNAAQIHMTPLSAGAKWTTEDSVPLTSFPGLDEAIPFVLTIAAFHGVNARGTSATSFNRYLDHFRRAQVSIVPDLELVPEVDDRQVAKPRAQKSVWLKAERRLLLDSEWQEDIESVADTFTQMIEREDLKFQIRKGLSEVWPNLDEVAIARLLGQMDLSLEHYREVFELWRGDLGPAVERLSRLMWVLSCPEQSAQLQKADQRNLILAPLCAVLGSDMQAERVLQAALEARDMFEFGRSVRDLLGSRVELAAWNAELAKAGEPELLNPAAEKEFSSHREAAALHLRRIVATLTADNSDGPTYLKSIPRIESVGCPNDVARAFWRVPFSEFFKAIAKEIISTGITDDLSEIVAAADSPDALARHLDETDQMAIADPLDVSRDNRKLVAEVLDEFRLIVTAWHTDAGREHSADWLDGFRPDTLMAQNRTIYTVRWTQRTVFELIADGLPDAAPQDLRERLKNAQSLETLSESLGVSPEQRDGAAATLEKVQQDAARRKSMVQVCGAGFDNSETNISALFDHIANQIDDESLTDMPGFDLHAPQIPKKPDKPKPGTTRDKDRKTRVSKRQSKNMEDLIGAAGEIHAFRWLRRKYGAAAVSPSNWVSAYSEKAYPDNSSNVDEGRGCDIWFIHEGCTYFIEVKSTVNSTDSNSTDYFTLGSSEVRCARKLGGRRGRKVTEVFFILRVNNALSISPTFTLLPNPYDPRYADHFAIADEGVRVRYQA
;
A
#
# COMPACT_ATOMS: atom_id res chain seq x y z
N MET A 1 36.38 -52.46 4.36
CA MET A 1 37.29 -52.88 5.44
C MET A 1 37.87 -51.65 6.08
N GLU A 2 37.79 -51.54 7.41
CA GLU A 2 38.45 -50.46 8.15
C GLU A 2 39.91 -50.84 8.38
N ILE A 3 40.82 -49.92 8.09
CA ILE A 3 42.26 -50.06 8.31
C ILE A 3 42.61 -49.15 9.49
N PRO A 4 42.86 -49.71 10.69
CA PRO A 4 43.16 -48.92 11.88
C PRO A 4 44.48 -48.18 11.75
N SER A 5 44.60 -46.97 12.30
CA SER A 5 45.84 -46.19 12.28
C SER A 5 47.04 -46.95 12.87
N GLU A 6 46.79 -47.80 13.87
CA GLU A 6 47.80 -48.62 14.56
C GLU A 6 48.39 -49.74 13.69
N SER A 7 47.71 -50.11 12.59
CA SER A 7 48.13 -51.22 11.73
C SER A 7 49.26 -50.86 10.76
N TRP A 8 49.68 -49.59 10.71
CA TRP A 8 50.70 -49.09 9.79
C TRP A 8 51.37 -47.81 10.31
N ASN A 9 52.31 -47.24 9.55
CA ASN A 9 53.04 -46.04 9.98
C ASN A 9 52.23 -44.75 9.71
N ALA A 10 51.15 -44.55 10.46
CA ALA A 10 50.21 -43.44 10.32
C ALA A 10 50.70 -42.09 10.89
N ARG A 11 51.78 -42.11 11.70
CA ARG A 11 52.37 -40.91 12.33
C ARG A 11 53.46 -40.29 11.46
N PHE A 12 53.45 -38.97 11.34
CA PHE A 12 54.40 -38.24 10.52
C PHE A 12 54.63 -36.82 11.04
N HIS A 13 55.77 -36.24 10.68
CA HIS A 13 56.07 -34.83 10.94
C HIS A 13 55.69 -33.99 9.72
N ALA A 14 54.95 -32.91 9.91
CA ALA A 14 54.51 -32.04 8.83
C ALA A 14 54.80 -30.56 9.11
N ILE A 15 55.05 -29.80 8.05
CA ILE A 15 55.30 -28.35 8.07
C ILE A 15 54.23 -27.67 7.20
N LYS A 16 53.65 -26.56 7.68
CA LYS A 16 52.51 -25.88 7.04
C LYS A 16 52.70 -25.53 5.55
N ARG A 17 53.93 -25.20 5.15
CA ARG A 17 54.27 -24.86 3.74
C ARG A 17 54.68 -26.06 2.89
N TYR A 18 54.86 -27.23 3.50
CA TYR A 18 55.34 -28.48 2.88
C TYR A 18 54.64 -29.66 3.55
N PHE A 19 53.31 -29.67 3.50
CA PHE A 19 52.51 -30.73 4.12
C PHE A 19 52.60 -32.01 3.28
N GLN A 20 53.10 -33.10 3.87
CA GLN A 20 53.21 -34.38 3.20
C GLN A 20 52.86 -35.52 4.18
N ILE A 21 51.85 -36.32 3.83
CA ILE A 21 51.48 -37.54 4.55
C ILE A 21 52.52 -38.66 4.31
N PRO A 22 52.54 -39.77 5.09
CA PRO A 22 53.50 -40.85 4.91
C PRO A 22 53.56 -41.36 3.46
N LYS A 23 54.77 -41.60 2.94
CA LYS A 23 54.94 -42.05 1.54
C LYS A 23 54.54 -43.51 1.31
N GLN A 24 54.67 -44.34 2.35
CA GLN A 24 54.31 -45.75 2.28
C GLN A 24 52.79 -45.90 2.45
N PRO A 25 52.13 -46.69 1.58
CA PRO A 25 50.70 -46.89 1.65
C PRO A 25 50.30 -47.76 2.85
N PRO A 26 49.07 -47.59 3.35
CA PRO A 26 48.46 -48.53 4.29
C PRO A 26 48.32 -49.95 3.69
N PRO A 27 48.26 -51.00 4.52
CA PRO A 27 48.06 -52.37 4.06
C PRO A 27 46.82 -52.52 3.17
N GLY A 28 47.00 -53.15 2.00
CA GLY A 28 45.91 -53.38 1.04
C GLY A 28 45.61 -52.20 0.11
N ILE A 29 46.27 -51.05 0.24
CA ILE A 29 46.16 -49.93 -0.71
C ILE A 29 47.38 -49.94 -1.64
N SER A 30 47.14 -49.83 -2.95
CA SER A 30 48.25 -49.76 -3.92
C SER A 30 49.02 -48.44 -3.82
N GLN A 31 50.32 -48.47 -4.17
CA GLN A 31 51.14 -47.26 -4.20
C GLN A 31 50.52 -46.18 -5.11
N THR A 32 49.96 -46.58 -6.25
CA THR A 32 49.31 -45.69 -7.21
C THR A 32 48.09 -44.96 -6.61
N ALA A 33 47.22 -45.66 -5.88
CA ALA A 33 46.06 -45.06 -5.22
C ALA A 33 46.49 -44.11 -4.09
N TRP A 34 47.53 -44.49 -3.35
CA TRP A 34 48.08 -43.66 -2.27
C TRP A 34 48.78 -42.40 -2.78
N ASP A 35 49.48 -42.47 -3.93
CA ASP A 35 50.13 -41.33 -4.57
C ASP A 35 49.12 -40.25 -5.02
N LYS A 36 47.90 -40.64 -5.42
CA LYS A 36 46.80 -39.70 -5.68
C LYS A 36 46.42 -38.96 -4.39
N THR A 37 46.28 -39.71 -3.29
CA THR A 37 45.96 -39.14 -1.96
C THR A 37 47.05 -38.20 -1.48
N LEU A 38 48.33 -38.54 -1.66
CA LEU A 38 49.49 -37.70 -1.36
C LEU A 38 49.42 -36.35 -2.08
N LYS A 39 49.01 -36.34 -3.36
CA LYS A 39 48.86 -35.10 -4.15
C LYS A 39 47.68 -34.26 -3.66
N ALA A 40 46.52 -34.88 -3.42
CA ALA A 40 45.33 -34.20 -2.91
C ALA A 40 45.59 -33.57 -1.53
N ALA A 41 46.30 -34.29 -0.66
CA ALA A 41 46.66 -33.81 0.69
C ALA A 41 47.42 -32.48 0.68
N ILE A 42 48.24 -32.19 -0.33
CA ILE A 42 48.98 -30.93 -0.44
C ILE A 42 48.03 -29.74 -0.63
N GLN A 43 46.92 -29.95 -1.35
CA GLN A 43 45.93 -28.92 -1.64
C GLN A 43 44.91 -28.77 -0.50
N ASP A 44 44.48 -29.90 0.06
CA ASP A 44 43.39 -29.95 1.04
C ASP A 44 43.86 -29.61 2.46
N ALA A 45 45.11 -29.91 2.80
CA ALA A 45 45.59 -29.75 4.16
C ALA A 45 45.70 -28.27 4.56
N LYS A 46 45.02 -27.93 5.66
CA LYS A 46 45.04 -26.59 6.26
C LYS A 46 45.52 -26.65 7.72
N PRO A 47 46.76 -27.09 7.99
CA PRO A 47 47.27 -27.15 9.35
C PRO A 47 47.33 -25.74 9.94
N ARG A 48 46.85 -25.58 11.18
CA ARG A 48 46.88 -24.29 11.87
C ARG A 48 48.29 -23.88 12.20
N TYR A 49 49.11 -24.85 12.63
CA TYR A 49 50.46 -24.64 13.13
C TYR A 49 51.54 -24.80 12.05
N ASN A 50 52.66 -24.08 12.22
CA ASN A 50 53.77 -24.09 11.25
C ASN A 50 54.49 -25.45 11.15
N GLN A 51 54.59 -26.21 12.25
CA GLN A 51 55.20 -27.55 12.27
C GLN A 51 54.64 -28.39 13.44
N GLY A 52 54.71 -29.72 13.33
CA GLY A 52 54.41 -30.67 14.41
C GLY A 52 54.24 -32.12 13.93
N TYR A 53 54.09 -33.04 14.89
CA TYR A 53 53.72 -34.43 14.63
C TYR A 53 52.19 -34.61 14.53
N TYR A 54 51.76 -35.27 13.47
CA TYR A 54 50.38 -35.59 13.16
C TYR A 54 50.20 -37.10 12.98
N GLU A 55 48.99 -37.57 13.18
CA GLU A 55 48.57 -38.94 12.95
C GLU A 55 47.36 -38.96 12.03
N ILE A 56 47.38 -39.88 11.07
CA ILE A 56 46.24 -40.21 10.22
C ILE A 56 45.31 -41.15 10.99
N GLY A 57 44.03 -40.82 11.07
CA GLY A 57 43.03 -41.69 11.69
C GLY A 57 42.66 -42.91 10.84
N ASP A 58 41.70 -43.68 11.32
CA ASP A 58 41.22 -44.88 10.65
C ASP A 58 40.62 -44.56 9.27
N LEU A 59 40.88 -45.44 8.30
CA LEU A 59 40.43 -45.25 6.92
C LEU A 59 39.69 -46.47 6.39
N LEU A 60 38.77 -46.23 5.46
CA LEU A 60 38.00 -47.29 4.80
C LEU A 60 38.60 -47.61 3.44
N TRP A 61 38.74 -48.90 3.12
CA TRP A 61 39.15 -49.40 1.81
C TRP A 61 38.35 -50.65 1.41
N ILE A 62 38.17 -50.88 0.11
CA ILE A 62 37.57 -52.11 -0.42
C ILE A 62 38.71 -53.07 -0.78
N PRO A 63 38.86 -54.21 -0.08
CA PRO A 63 39.92 -55.17 -0.40
C PRO A 63 39.84 -55.65 -1.86
N GLY A 64 40.98 -55.68 -2.56
CA GLY A 64 41.05 -56.14 -3.96
C GLY A 64 40.71 -55.07 -5.00
N LEU A 65 40.32 -53.85 -4.60
CA LEU A 65 40.03 -52.75 -5.53
C LEU A 65 41.24 -52.37 -6.40
N GLU A 66 42.44 -52.60 -5.89
CA GLU A 66 43.70 -52.44 -6.63
C GLU A 66 43.80 -53.33 -7.89
N GLY A 67 43.03 -54.42 -7.96
CA GLY A 67 42.96 -55.33 -9.11
C GLY A 67 41.77 -55.06 -10.04
N TYR A 68 41.06 -53.94 -9.89
CA TYR A 68 39.84 -53.66 -10.66
C TYR A 68 40.06 -53.72 -12.18
N GLU A 69 41.23 -53.30 -12.67
CA GLU A 69 41.57 -53.37 -14.10
C GLU A 69 41.55 -54.80 -14.65
N GLU A 70 41.78 -55.80 -13.79
CA GLU A 70 41.80 -57.23 -14.13
C GLU A 70 40.42 -57.89 -13.99
N PHE A 71 39.42 -57.19 -13.46
CA PHE A 71 38.06 -57.73 -13.28
C PHE A 71 37.38 -57.94 -14.64
N ASP A 72 36.82 -59.13 -14.84
CA ASP A 72 35.90 -59.38 -15.95
C ASP A 72 34.57 -58.65 -15.76
N ALA A 73 33.74 -58.65 -16.81
CA ALA A 73 32.48 -57.88 -16.80
C ALA A 73 31.48 -58.36 -15.72
N GLU A 74 31.48 -59.65 -15.38
CA GLU A 74 30.63 -60.21 -14.33
C GLU A 74 31.10 -59.75 -12.95
N THR A 75 32.41 -59.82 -12.69
CA THR A 75 33.03 -59.34 -11.44
C THR A 75 32.84 -57.83 -11.26
N ARG A 76 32.91 -57.04 -12.34
CA ARG A 76 32.62 -55.59 -12.28
C ARG A 76 31.15 -55.31 -11.96
N ALA A 77 30.22 -56.13 -12.45
CA ALA A 77 28.79 -56.01 -12.13
C ALA A 77 28.51 -56.36 -10.67
N ASP A 78 29.10 -57.45 -10.18
CA ASP A 78 29.04 -57.82 -8.76
C ASP A 78 29.64 -56.74 -7.87
N PHE A 79 30.75 -56.12 -8.29
CA PHE A 79 31.35 -55.00 -7.59
C PHE A 79 30.39 -53.80 -7.52
N PHE A 80 29.78 -53.41 -8.66
CA PHE A 80 28.79 -52.34 -8.71
C PHE A 80 27.63 -52.61 -7.75
N ASP A 81 27.03 -53.80 -7.81
CA ASP A 81 25.92 -54.18 -6.94
C ASP A 81 26.32 -54.22 -5.46
N ALA A 82 27.52 -54.73 -5.14
CA ALA A 82 28.03 -54.78 -3.77
C ALA A 82 28.29 -53.38 -3.18
N VAL A 83 28.84 -52.46 -3.98
CA VAL A 83 29.03 -51.06 -3.56
C VAL A 83 27.67 -50.40 -3.36
N MET A 84 26.75 -50.52 -4.33
CA MET A 84 25.41 -49.93 -4.25
C MET A 84 24.59 -50.48 -3.07
N ALA A 85 24.77 -51.74 -2.69
CA ALA A 85 24.08 -52.35 -1.55
C ALA A 85 24.68 -51.97 -0.18
N SER A 86 25.98 -51.64 -0.12
CA SER A 86 26.69 -51.43 1.15
C SER A 86 27.00 -49.97 1.46
N ALA A 87 27.08 -49.09 0.45
CA ALA A 87 27.55 -47.72 0.57
C ALA A 87 26.77 -46.87 1.60
N SER A 88 25.46 -47.06 1.71
CA SER A 88 24.63 -46.34 2.69
C SER A 88 24.99 -46.66 4.16
N GLY A 89 25.66 -47.79 4.41
CA GLY A 89 26.12 -48.20 5.73
C GLY A 89 27.56 -47.80 6.06
N TRP A 90 28.29 -47.16 5.13
CA TRP A 90 29.67 -46.76 5.35
C TRP A 90 29.74 -45.51 6.23
N GLN A 91 30.63 -45.53 7.24
CA GLN A 91 30.89 -44.37 8.12
C GLN A 91 31.60 -43.25 7.34
N GLY A 92 31.61 -42.02 7.86
CA GLY A 92 32.15 -40.85 7.15
C GLY A 92 33.63 -40.91 6.73
N ASN A 93 34.41 -41.87 7.24
CA ASN A 93 35.82 -42.09 6.91
C ASN A 93 36.07 -42.57 5.47
N TRP A 94 35.03 -42.97 4.72
CA TRP A 94 35.13 -43.19 3.28
C TRP A 94 35.16 -41.89 2.48
N LYS A 95 34.60 -40.77 2.98
CA LYS A 95 34.63 -39.47 2.29
C LYS A 95 35.91 -38.70 2.64
N THR A 96 36.23 -38.67 3.92
CA THR A 96 37.32 -37.85 4.45
C THR A 96 38.23 -38.64 5.37
N LEU A 97 39.53 -38.39 5.26
CA LEU A 97 40.55 -38.88 6.16
C LEU A 97 40.83 -37.84 7.25
N SER A 98 40.74 -38.24 8.52
CA SER A 98 41.04 -37.36 9.65
C SER A 98 42.54 -37.29 9.91
N ILE A 99 43.04 -36.08 10.18
CA ILE A 99 44.42 -35.84 10.57
C ILE A 99 44.42 -35.06 11.88
N THR A 100 45.01 -35.66 12.91
CA THR A 100 45.03 -35.11 14.26
C THR A 100 46.46 -34.88 14.71
N ARG A 101 46.72 -33.73 15.33
CA ARG A 101 48.02 -33.46 15.94
C ARG A 101 48.15 -34.25 17.25
N VAL A 102 49.24 -34.98 17.40
CA VAL A 102 49.47 -35.90 18.54
C VAL A 102 50.41 -35.35 19.61
N GLU A 103 50.79 -34.08 19.49
CA GLU A 103 51.63 -33.39 20.46
C GLU A 103 51.23 -31.92 20.63
N GLY A 104 51.45 -31.37 21.82
CA GLY A 104 51.18 -29.96 22.12
C GLY A 104 49.70 -29.58 22.03
N SER A 105 49.42 -28.36 21.55
CA SER A 105 48.05 -27.87 21.37
C SER A 105 47.35 -28.60 20.23
N SER A 106 46.10 -29.01 20.46
CA SER A 106 45.32 -29.80 19.50
C SER A 106 45.11 -29.06 18.18
N ASP A 107 45.27 -29.81 17.09
CA ASP A 107 44.89 -29.41 15.74
C ASP A 107 44.18 -30.59 15.07
N PHE A 108 43.17 -30.29 14.28
CA PHE A 108 42.35 -31.29 13.58
C PHE A 108 41.87 -30.71 12.26
N PHE A 109 42.07 -31.46 11.19
CA PHE A 109 41.50 -31.18 9.89
C PHE A 109 41.32 -32.49 9.13
N THR A 110 40.58 -32.41 8.04
CA THR A 110 40.32 -33.55 7.16
C THR A 110 40.91 -33.29 5.78
N ILE A 111 41.27 -34.37 5.10
CA ILE A 111 41.60 -34.37 3.67
C ILE A 111 40.71 -35.40 2.97
N ARG A 112 40.68 -35.42 1.63
CA ARG A 112 39.91 -36.42 0.89
C ARG A 112 40.46 -37.82 1.13
N SER A 113 39.57 -38.79 1.34
CA SER A 113 39.99 -40.19 1.57
C SER A 113 40.56 -40.82 0.29
N PRO A 114 41.37 -41.89 0.41
CA PRO A 114 41.80 -42.69 -0.73
C PRO A 114 40.64 -43.38 -1.46
N LEU A 115 39.65 -43.89 -0.73
CA LEU A 115 38.53 -44.63 -1.32
C LEU A 115 37.61 -43.71 -2.14
N LEU A 116 37.35 -42.50 -1.66
CA LEU A 116 36.63 -41.48 -2.41
C LEU A 116 37.32 -41.21 -3.76
N GLN A 117 38.63 -40.91 -3.71
CA GLN A 117 39.42 -40.60 -4.90
C GLN A 117 39.51 -41.77 -5.88
N ALA A 118 39.56 -43.01 -5.36
CA ALA A 118 39.52 -44.20 -6.19
C ALA A 118 38.18 -44.31 -6.93
N LEU A 119 37.06 -44.29 -6.20
CA LEU A 119 35.71 -44.46 -6.77
C LEU A 119 35.28 -43.30 -7.69
N GLU A 120 35.77 -42.09 -7.48
CA GLU A 120 35.50 -40.93 -8.35
C GLU A 120 36.15 -41.06 -9.74
N SER A 121 37.31 -41.73 -9.81
CA SER A 121 38.09 -41.85 -11.05
C SER A 121 37.97 -43.21 -11.74
N LEU A 122 37.19 -44.12 -11.15
CA LEU A 122 37.02 -45.49 -11.62
C LEU A 122 35.76 -45.61 -12.48
N ASP A 123 35.86 -46.35 -13.59
CA ASP A 123 34.77 -46.66 -14.51
C ASP A 123 33.89 -47.79 -13.96
N TRP A 124 33.24 -47.58 -12.82
CA TRP A 124 32.54 -48.66 -12.11
C TRP A 124 31.01 -48.55 -12.12
N ILE A 125 30.44 -47.49 -12.68
CA ILE A 125 28.99 -47.38 -12.85
C ILE A 125 28.56 -48.17 -14.06
N ALA A 126 27.73 -49.18 -13.81
CA ALA A 126 27.28 -50.16 -14.80
C ALA A 126 25.99 -49.71 -15.53
N GLU A 127 25.96 -49.87 -16.85
CA GLU A 127 24.74 -49.79 -17.66
C GLU A 127 24.62 -51.05 -18.55
N PRO A 128 23.51 -51.81 -18.45
CA PRO A 128 23.26 -52.94 -19.33
C PRO A 128 22.81 -52.44 -20.71
N ASN A 129 23.40 -52.99 -21.78
CA ASN A 129 23.00 -52.67 -23.15
C ASN A 129 21.76 -53.50 -23.56
N ASP A 130 20.63 -52.83 -23.78
CA ASP A 130 19.34 -53.48 -24.07
C ASP A 130 19.26 -54.14 -25.47
N ASN A 131 20.17 -53.79 -26.39
CA ASN A 131 20.03 -54.18 -27.80
C ASN A 131 20.74 -55.47 -28.21
N GLU A 132 21.75 -55.95 -27.47
CA GLU A 132 22.44 -57.21 -27.75
C GLU A 132 22.96 -57.85 -26.44
N THR A 133 22.66 -59.14 -26.26
CA THR A 133 23.08 -60.06 -25.18
C THR A 133 24.18 -59.53 -24.23
N TRP A 134 23.80 -59.24 -22.97
CA TRP A 134 24.67 -59.14 -21.80
C TRP A 134 25.98 -58.34 -21.94
N THR A 135 25.98 -57.26 -22.72
CA THR A 135 27.13 -56.35 -22.76
C THR A 135 26.91 -55.17 -21.81
N TRP A 136 27.92 -54.87 -20.98
CA TRP A 136 27.89 -53.77 -20.01
C TRP A 136 28.71 -52.59 -20.54
N THR A 137 28.22 -51.37 -20.33
CA THR A 137 29.02 -50.16 -20.45
C THR A 137 29.38 -49.64 -19.07
N TRP A 138 30.63 -49.17 -18.95
CA TRP A 138 31.26 -48.78 -17.70
C TRP A 138 31.64 -47.31 -17.76
N THR A 139 31.22 -46.54 -16.77
CA THR A 139 31.44 -45.08 -16.73
C THR A 139 31.85 -44.62 -15.34
N ILE A 140 32.51 -43.47 -15.26
CA ILE A 140 32.76 -42.81 -13.97
C ILE A 140 31.48 -42.15 -13.47
N ALA A 141 31.34 -41.98 -12.16
CA ALA A 141 30.11 -41.45 -11.56
C ALA A 141 29.73 -40.03 -12.06
N SER A 142 30.73 -39.19 -12.34
CA SER A 142 30.53 -37.81 -12.82
C SER A 142 30.09 -37.68 -14.28
N GLU A 143 30.19 -38.75 -15.07
CA GLU A 143 29.74 -38.77 -16.47
C GLU A 143 28.26 -39.15 -16.63
N ARG A 144 27.60 -39.55 -15.54
CA ARG A 144 26.20 -39.96 -15.51
C ARG A 144 25.39 -38.96 -14.71
N TRP A 145 24.11 -38.86 -15.05
CA TRP A 145 23.17 -38.09 -14.24
C TRP A 145 22.24 -39.01 -13.47
N TYR A 146 22.03 -38.69 -12.20
CA TYR A 146 20.88 -39.22 -11.49
C TYR A 146 19.63 -38.45 -11.93
N VAL A 147 18.78 -39.12 -12.69
CA VAL A 147 17.45 -38.64 -13.08
C VAL A 147 16.42 -39.48 -12.33
N PRO A 148 15.57 -38.86 -11.48
CA PRO A 148 14.51 -39.59 -10.77
C PRO A 148 13.64 -40.42 -11.71
N SER A 149 13.24 -41.64 -11.29
CA SER A 149 12.63 -42.62 -12.21
C SER A 149 11.33 -42.13 -12.85
N HIS A 150 10.59 -41.26 -12.14
CA HIS A 150 9.34 -40.68 -12.63
C HIS A 150 9.52 -39.75 -13.85
N HIS A 151 10.71 -39.17 -14.06
CA HIS A 151 11.03 -38.41 -15.27
C HIS A 151 11.36 -39.30 -16.48
N LEU A 152 11.84 -40.52 -16.23
CA LEU A 152 12.19 -41.51 -17.26
C LEU A 152 10.98 -42.37 -17.69
N ALA A 153 9.93 -42.43 -16.85
CA ALA A 153 8.75 -43.24 -17.08
C ALA A 153 7.96 -42.86 -18.35
N ARG A 154 7.08 -43.78 -18.79
CA ARG A 154 6.10 -43.59 -19.88
C ARG A 154 6.72 -43.19 -21.24
N GLY A 155 7.91 -43.72 -21.54
CA GLY A 155 8.56 -43.50 -22.83
C GLY A 155 9.11 -42.09 -23.04
N ARG A 156 9.43 -41.36 -21.96
CA ARG A 156 10.05 -40.02 -22.02
C ARG A 156 11.58 -40.03 -21.86
N ALA A 157 12.18 -41.19 -21.59
CA ALA A 157 13.63 -41.33 -21.41
C ALA A 157 14.45 -40.72 -22.57
N TRP A 158 13.98 -40.86 -23.81
CA TRP A 158 14.63 -40.29 -25.00
C TRP A 158 14.82 -38.76 -24.93
N THR A 159 13.98 -38.06 -24.17
CA THR A 159 14.09 -36.60 -24.00
C THR A 159 15.31 -36.19 -23.18
N LEU A 160 15.84 -37.07 -22.33
CA LEU A 160 16.94 -36.80 -21.39
C LEU A 160 18.21 -37.60 -21.72
N GLU A 161 18.29 -38.23 -22.90
CA GLU A 161 19.47 -38.99 -23.36
C GLU A 161 20.78 -38.20 -23.27
N HIS A 162 20.72 -36.89 -23.49
CA HIS A 162 21.87 -36.00 -23.41
C HIS A 162 22.51 -35.88 -22.01
N LEU A 163 21.79 -36.29 -20.98
CA LEU A 163 22.29 -36.38 -19.61
C LEU A 163 22.92 -37.73 -19.29
N SER A 164 22.92 -38.69 -20.23
CA SER A 164 23.36 -40.07 -19.97
C SER A 164 22.78 -40.61 -18.65
N PRO A 165 21.43 -40.63 -18.50
CA PRO A 165 20.80 -40.95 -17.22
C PRO A 165 21.15 -42.37 -16.76
N LEU A 166 21.12 -42.59 -15.45
CA LEU A 166 21.18 -43.95 -14.92
C LEU A 166 19.98 -44.79 -15.42
N PRO A 167 20.15 -46.12 -15.61
CA PRO A 167 19.06 -47.01 -15.94
C PRO A 167 17.89 -46.88 -14.96
N ALA A 168 16.65 -46.96 -15.46
CA ALA A 168 15.45 -46.70 -14.68
C ALA A 168 15.34 -47.56 -13.41
N ALA A 169 15.79 -48.82 -13.46
CA ALA A 169 15.80 -49.72 -12.30
C ALA A 169 16.78 -49.26 -11.20
N ILE A 170 17.89 -48.62 -11.57
CA ILE A 170 18.85 -48.04 -10.61
C ILE A 170 18.31 -46.71 -10.08
N ALA A 171 17.71 -45.88 -10.93
CA ALA A 171 17.04 -44.66 -10.51
C ALA A 171 15.93 -44.94 -9.47
N GLU A 172 15.13 -46.00 -9.66
CA GLU A 172 14.10 -46.39 -8.69
C GLU A 172 14.67 -46.84 -7.33
N LYS A 173 15.87 -47.45 -7.32
CA LYS A 173 16.59 -47.75 -6.07
C LYS A 173 17.06 -46.46 -5.37
N LEU A 174 17.54 -45.49 -6.14
CA LEU A 174 17.98 -44.18 -5.63
C LEU A 174 16.83 -43.33 -5.11
N ASP A 175 15.67 -43.36 -5.78
CA ASP A 175 14.44 -42.68 -5.32
C ASP A 175 14.01 -43.13 -3.90
N ARG A 176 14.45 -44.32 -3.46
CA ARG A 176 14.13 -44.89 -2.14
C ARG A 176 15.24 -44.70 -1.09
N SER A 177 16.37 -44.09 -1.44
CA SER A 177 17.55 -44.00 -0.56
C SER A 177 18.32 -42.69 -0.70
N GLU A 178 17.99 -41.72 0.15
CA GLU A 178 18.73 -40.44 0.26
C GLU A 178 20.23 -40.65 0.52
N GLY A 179 20.57 -41.67 1.32
CA GLY A 179 21.96 -42.00 1.64
C GLY A 179 22.78 -42.41 0.41
N LEU A 180 22.18 -43.13 -0.55
CA LEU A 180 22.85 -43.51 -1.79
C LEU A 180 22.96 -42.33 -2.77
N VAL A 181 21.95 -41.46 -2.82
CA VAL A 181 22.02 -40.21 -3.59
C VAL A 181 23.17 -39.33 -3.07
N ALA A 182 23.28 -39.16 -1.74
CA ALA A 182 24.36 -38.41 -1.11
C ALA A 182 25.75 -39.09 -1.23
N PHE A 183 25.78 -40.40 -1.48
CA PHE A 183 27.01 -41.14 -1.80
C PHE A 183 27.46 -40.86 -3.24
N LEU A 184 26.59 -41.06 -4.23
CA LEU A 184 26.92 -40.85 -5.64
C LEU A 184 27.18 -39.36 -5.95
N SER A 185 26.43 -38.46 -5.33
CA SER A 185 26.67 -37.01 -5.44
C SER A 185 28.05 -36.62 -4.91
N ALA A 186 28.51 -37.24 -3.81
CA ALA A 186 29.87 -37.01 -3.30
C ALA A 186 30.96 -37.55 -4.24
N LEU A 187 30.65 -38.52 -5.11
CA LEU A 187 31.51 -38.99 -6.19
C LEU A 187 31.45 -38.11 -7.46
N GLY A 188 30.75 -36.97 -7.38
CA GLY A 188 30.62 -36.02 -8.47
C GLY A 188 29.44 -36.28 -9.41
N MET A 189 28.57 -37.25 -9.13
CA MET A 189 27.38 -37.50 -9.94
C MET A 189 26.39 -36.33 -9.84
N PRO A 190 26.09 -35.60 -10.93
CA PRO A 190 25.07 -34.57 -10.92
C PRO A 190 23.65 -35.14 -10.77
N ILE A 191 22.77 -34.34 -10.16
CA ILE A 191 21.37 -34.68 -9.91
C ILE A 191 20.49 -33.80 -10.80
N TYR A 192 19.59 -34.42 -11.56
CA TYR A 192 18.59 -33.70 -12.33
C TYR A 192 17.39 -33.37 -11.46
N ALA A 193 17.36 -32.14 -10.95
CA ALA A 193 16.26 -31.58 -10.16
C ALA A 193 15.80 -30.24 -10.77
N PRO A 194 15.11 -30.27 -11.92
CA PRO A 194 14.74 -29.06 -12.68
C PRO A 194 13.80 -28.10 -11.94
N ASP A 195 13.11 -28.59 -10.91
CA ASP A 195 12.19 -27.82 -10.08
C ASP A 195 12.85 -27.24 -8.82
N GLU A 196 14.10 -27.60 -8.55
CA GLU A 196 14.90 -27.10 -7.44
C GLU A 196 15.93 -26.06 -7.91
N THR A 197 16.31 -25.15 -7.03
CA THR A 197 17.28 -24.11 -7.33
C THR A 197 18.70 -24.64 -7.15
N SER A 198 19.60 -24.36 -8.10
CA SER A 198 21.01 -24.81 -8.06
C SER A 198 21.95 -23.72 -8.57
N ASP A 199 23.11 -23.56 -7.94
CA ASP A 199 24.22 -22.72 -8.39
C ASP A 199 25.15 -23.43 -9.38
N ASP A 200 24.90 -24.71 -9.68
CA ASP A 200 25.76 -25.54 -10.50
C ASP A 200 25.45 -25.40 -12.01
N PRO A 201 26.40 -24.95 -12.85
CA PRO A 201 26.17 -24.78 -14.27
C PRO A 201 26.16 -26.07 -15.08
N ARG A 202 26.47 -27.24 -14.50
CA ARG A 202 26.67 -28.49 -15.25
C ARG A 202 25.49 -28.85 -16.16
N LEU A 203 24.24 -28.58 -15.74
CA LEU A 203 23.07 -28.83 -16.58
C LEU A 203 23.09 -27.93 -17.83
N LEU A 204 23.37 -26.64 -17.66
CA LEU A 204 23.48 -25.68 -18.77
C LEU A 204 24.66 -26.03 -19.70
N VAL A 205 25.78 -26.49 -19.14
CA VAL A 205 26.95 -26.94 -19.90
C VAL A 205 26.64 -28.19 -20.73
N CYS A 206 25.97 -29.18 -20.14
CA CYS A 206 25.51 -30.38 -20.87
C CYS A 206 24.59 -30.00 -22.03
N LEU A 207 23.60 -29.14 -21.79
CA LEU A 207 22.69 -28.66 -22.83
C LEU A 207 23.43 -27.87 -23.92
N ALA A 208 24.43 -27.06 -23.57
CA ALA A 208 25.26 -26.36 -24.55
C ALA A 208 26.02 -27.34 -25.46
N HIS A 209 26.61 -28.39 -24.90
CA HIS A 209 27.28 -29.44 -25.66
C HIS A 209 26.33 -30.21 -26.59
N THR A 210 25.11 -30.49 -26.12
CA THR A 210 24.07 -31.14 -26.93
C THR A 210 23.65 -30.27 -28.11
N ALA A 211 23.51 -28.96 -27.89
CA ALA A 211 23.18 -28.01 -28.95
C ALA A 211 24.28 -27.96 -30.01
N GLU A 212 25.55 -27.90 -29.59
CA GLU A 212 26.72 -27.90 -30.49
C GLU A 212 26.80 -29.16 -31.35
N LYS A 213 26.52 -30.33 -30.77
CA LYS A 213 26.48 -31.61 -31.51
C LYS A 213 25.20 -31.82 -32.31
N GLN A 214 24.20 -30.95 -32.16
CA GLN A 214 22.84 -31.11 -32.68
C GLN A 214 22.22 -32.48 -32.31
N ALA A 215 22.57 -33.00 -31.14
CA ALA A 215 22.23 -34.35 -30.69
C ALA A 215 20.92 -34.38 -29.89
N TYR A 216 19.87 -33.73 -30.40
CA TYR A 216 18.53 -33.71 -29.80
C TYR A 216 17.49 -34.17 -30.82
N GLN A 217 16.53 -35.00 -30.40
CA GLN A 217 15.52 -35.57 -31.30
C GLN A 217 14.37 -34.59 -31.58
N ASN A 218 13.92 -33.86 -30.55
CA ASN A 218 12.84 -32.88 -30.65
C ASN A 218 13.33 -31.51 -30.17
N ARG A 219 13.31 -30.55 -31.08
CA ARG A 219 13.79 -29.19 -30.85
C ARG A 219 13.00 -28.46 -29.75
N ASP A 220 11.68 -28.55 -29.75
CA ASP A 220 10.83 -27.80 -28.83
C ASP A 220 10.96 -28.32 -27.40
N VAL A 221 11.06 -29.65 -27.23
CA VAL A 221 11.35 -30.28 -25.94
C VAL A 221 12.71 -29.80 -25.41
N PHE A 222 13.72 -29.77 -26.28
CA PHE A 222 15.07 -29.34 -25.92
C PHE A 222 15.13 -27.85 -25.51
N ILE A 223 14.41 -26.97 -26.21
CA ILE A 223 14.26 -25.56 -25.82
C ILE A 223 13.58 -25.44 -24.45
N GLY A 224 12.56 -26.27 -24.19
CA GLY A 224 11.91 -26.35 -22.90
C GLY A 224 12.88 -26.71 -21.77
N GLN A 225 13.78 -27.65 -22.00
CA GLN A 225 14.80 -28.06 -21.02
C GLN A 225 15.80 -26.94 -20.74
N ILE A 226 16.26 -26.21 -21.77
CA ILE A 226 17.16 -25.06 -21.60
C ILE A 226 16.51 -23.98 -20.74
N ARG A 227 15.24 -23.65 -21.00
CA ARG A 227 14.50 -22.66 -20.21
C ARG A 227 14.33 -23.08 -18.76
N THR A 228 14.00 -24.35 -18.53
CA THR A 228 13.89 -24.91 -17.18
C THR A 228 15.24 -24.90 -16.45
N ALA A 229 16.35 -25.19 -17.13
CA ALA A 229 17.68 -25.10 -16.56
C ALA A 229 18.04 -23.66 -16.13
N TRP A 230 17.75 -22.66 -16.96
CA TRP A 230 17.94 -21.25 -16.57
C TRP A 230 17.06 -20.83 -15.39
N LYS A 231 15.84 -21.34 -15.31
CA LYS A 231 14.92 -21.10 -14.19
C LYS A 231 15.46 -21.65 -12.87
N ALA A 232 15.99 -22.87 -12.89
CA ALA A 232 16.62 -23.51 -11.73
C ALA A 232 17.95 -22.83 -11.32
N PHE A 233 18.68 -22.27 -12.28
CA PHE A 233 20.01 -21.70 -12.04
C PHE A 233 20.00 -20.44 -11.18
N GLN A 234 20.68 -20.49 -10.03
CA GLN A 234 20.89 -19.41 -9.06
C GLN A 234 22.38 -19.28 -8.71
N PRO A 235 23.18 -18.60 -9.54
CA PRO A 235 24.63 -18.48 -9.32
C PRO A 235 24.94 -17.67 -8.06
N THR A 236 25.95 -18.10 -7.31
CA THR A 236 26.49 -17.38 -6.14
C THR A 236 27.66 -16.47 -6.49
N SER A 237 28.33 -16.76 -7.61
CA SER A 237 29.47 -16.04 -8.15
C SER A 237 29.36 -15.89 -9.67
N VAL A 238 30.18 -15.02 -10.25
CA VAL A 238 30.19 -14.80 -11.71
C VAL A 238 30.83 -16.00 -12.42
N GLU A 239 31.77 -16.64 -11.73
CA GLU A 239 32.47 -17.85 -12.16
C GLU A 239 31.56 -19.06 -12.31
N ASP A 240 30.34 -19.01 -11.74
CA ASP A 240 29.34 -20.06 -11.88
C ASP A 240 28.67 -20.03 -13.26
N PHE A 241 28.74 -18.94 -14.02
CA PHE A 241 28.11 -18.86 -15.35
C PHE A 241 28.84 -19.76 -16.38
N PRO A 242 28.10 -20.45 -17.27
CA PRO A 242 28.71 -21.34 -18.25
C PRO A 242 29.49 -20.55 -19.33
N ASP A 243 30.66 -21.04 -19.74
CA ASP A 243 31.48 -20.38 -20.78
C ASP A 243 30.77 -20.25 -22.15
N ARG A 244 29.84 -21.17 -22.42
CA ARG A 244 29.06 -21.22 -23.65
C ARG A 244 27.58 -21.20 -23.32
N ILE A 245 26.83 -20.38 -24.04
CA ILE A 245 25.38 -20.27 -23.89
C ILE A 245 24.69 -20.66 -25.19
N VAL A 246 23.53 -21.32 -25.04
CA VAL A 246 22.71 -21.70 -26.19
C VAL A 246 21.92 -20.50 -26.68
N VAL A 247 22.10 -20.17 -27.95
CA VAL A 247 21.45 -19.05 -28.61
C VAL A 247 20.66 -19.53 -29.82
N TYR A 248 19.62 -18.77 -30.15
CA TYR A 248 19.02 -18.79 -31.46
C TYR A 248 19.87 -17.97 -32.42
N GLU A 249 20.34 -18.63 -33.47
CA GLU A 249 20.98 -17.93 -34.57
C GLU A 249 19.94 -17.32 -35.54
N PRO A 250 20.34 -16.31 -36.33
CA PRO A 250 19.48 -15.64 -37.30
C PRO A 250 18.82 -16.53 -38.35
N ASP A 251 19.45 -17.66 -38.67
CA ASP A 251 18.94 -18.69 -39.59
C ASP A 251 17.93 -19.63 -38.92
N GLY A 252 17.69 -19.45 -37.63
CA GLY A 252 16.80 -20.27 -36.84
C GLY A 252 17.43 -21.59 -36.42
N THR A 253 18.75 -21.77 -36.46
CA THR A 253 19.44 -22.89 -35.82
C THR A 253 19.70 -22.61 -34.34
N LEU A 254 20.03 -23.67 -33.58
CA LEU A 254 20.48 -23.53 -32.19
C LEU A 254 21.99 -23.72 -32.19
N GLU A 255 22.72 -22.75 -31.64
CA GLU A 255 24.18 -22.81 -31.52
C GLU A 255 24.57 -22.55 -30.07
N ALA A 256 25.61 -23.22 -29.59
CA ALA A 256 26.25 -22.90 -28.33
C ALA A 256 27.53 -22.12 -28.60
N LEU A 257 27.59 -20.86 -28.15
CA LEU A 257 28.73 -19.98 -28.41
C LEU A 257 29.19 -19.26 -27.15
N THR A 258 30.43 -18.77 -27.18
CA THR A 258 30.95 -17.84 -26.17
C THR A 258 30.70 -16.41 -26.64
N PRO A 259 29.85 -15.62 -25.94
CA PRO A 259 29.50 -14.28 -26.38
C PRO A 259 30.72 -13.35 -26.40
N THR A 260 30.86 -12.54 -27.46
CA THR A 260 31.97 -11.58 -27.61
C THR A 260 31.45 -10.22 -28.04
N ALA A 261 32.24 -9.16 -27.81
CA ALA A 261 31.84 -7.79 -28.17
C ALA A 261 31.57 -7.61 -29.68
N ASP A 262 32.29 -8.36 -30.52
CA ASP A 262 32.20 -8.30 -31.99
C ASP A 262 30.98 -9.08 -32.52
N LYS A 263 30.54 -10.11 -31.80
CA LYS A 263 29.34 -10.89 -32.07
C LYS A 263 28.45 -10.92 -30.83
N PRO A 264 27.79 -9.80 -30.50
CA PRO A 264 26.97 -9.73 -29.32
C PRO A 264 25.71 -10.58 -29.49
N VAL A 265 25.27 -11.17 -28.39
CA VAL A 265 23.99 -11.88 -28.32
C VAL A 265 23.03 -11.14 -27.39
N TYR A 266 21.75 -11.25 -27.66
CA TYR A 266 20.73 -10.42 -27.04
C TYR A 266 19.89 -11.21 -26.03
N LEU A 267 19.77 -10.66 -24.82
CA LEU A 267 18.85 -11.15 -23.80
C LEU A 267 17.44 -10.64 -24.08
N PRO A 268 16.44 -11.52 -24.25
CA PRO A 268 15.06 -11.10 -24.44
C PRO A 268 14.53 -10.40 -23.19
N ASN A 269 13.51 -9.56 -23.36
CA ASN A 269 12.80 -8.92 -22.25
C ASN A 269 11.29 -8.82 -22.55
N SER A 270 10.55 -8.12 -21.68
CA SER A 270 9.09 -7.97 -21.82
C SER A 270 8.62 -7.12 -23.01
N GLN A 271 9.48 -6.28 -23.58
CA GLN A 271 9.18 -5.41 -24.74
C GLN A 271 9.72 -5.99 -26.06
N THR A 272 10.88 -6.66 -26.01
CA THR A 272 11.60 -7.23 -27.14
C THR A 272 11.74 -8.73 -26.91
N THR A 273 10.79 -9.48 -27.46
CA THR A 273 10.71 -10.93 -27.31
C THR A 273 11.76 -11.66 -28.15
N LEU A 274 11.99 -12.94 -27.86
CA LEU A 274 12.86 -13.80 -28.66
C LEU A 274 12.42 -13.86 -30.13
N SER A 275 11.11 -13.83 -30.39
CA SER A 275 10.55 -13.80 -31.74
C SER A 275 10.90 -12.50 -32.47
N ALA A 276 10.83 -11.36 -31.78
CA ALA A 276 11.21 -10.06 -32.34
C ALA A 276 12.71 -10.02 -32.71
N LEU A 277 13.59 -10.52 -31.84
CA LEU A 277 15.02 -10.60 -32.12
C LEU A 277 15.32 -11.48 -33.34
N ARG A 278 14.65 -12.64 -33.44
CA ARG A 278 14.74 -13.54 -34.61
C ARG A 278 14.24 -12.86 -35.89
N HIS A 279 13.16 -12.11 -35.80
CA HIS A 279 12.67 -11.33 -36.94
C HIS A 279 13.74 -10.39 -37.44
N PHE A 280 14.51 -9.73 -36.58
CA PHE A 280 15.61 -8.86 -37.02
C PHE A 280 16.94 -9.58 -37.29
N LYS A 281 16.97 -10.92 -37.32
CA LYS A 281 18.20 -11.70 -37.50
C LYS A 281 19.26 -11.35 -36.44
N LEU A 282 18.82 -11.09 -35.20
CA LEU A 282 19.71 -10.85 -34.07
C LEU A 282 19.87 -12.13 -33.24
N PRO A 283 21.10 -12.59 -32.95
CA PRO A 283 21.34 -13.77 -32.14
C PRO A 283 20.81 -13.57 -30.71
N ALA A 284 20.05 -14.52 -30.18
CA ALA A 284 19.34 -14.31 -28.92
C ALA A 284 19.41 -15.50 -27.97
N VAL A 285 19.59 -15.22 -26.68
CA VAL A 285 19.73 -16.27 -25.65
C VAL A 285 18.41 -17.00 -25.46
N ILE A 286 18.46 -18.33 -25.37
CA ILE A 286 17.30 -19.17 -25.11
C ILE A 286 16.98 -19.15 -23.62
N ILE A 287 16.17 -18.18 -23.21
CA ILE A 287 15.79 -17.97 -21.81
C ILE A 287 14.40 -17.34 -21.74
N GLU A 288 13.65 -17.64 -20.68
CA GLU A 288 12.39 -16.96 -20.41
C GLU A 288 12.62 -15.52 -19.99
N GLN A 289 11.68 -14.61 -20.32
CA GLN A 289 11.84 -13.18 -20.04
C GLN A 289 12.00 -12.87 -18.54
N ALA A 290 11.31 -13.63 -17.68
CA ALA A 290 11.39 -13.48 -16.23
C ALA A 290 12.80 -13.82 -15.72
N ASP A 291 13.39 -14.90 -16.24
CA ASP A 291 14.73 -15.35 -15.87
C ASP A 291 15.83 -14.47 -16.47
N ALA A 292 15.64 -14.00 -17.71
CA ALA A 292 16.53 -13.01 -18.33
C ALA A 292 16.62 -11.72 -17.52
N LYS A 293 15.48 -11.26 -16.96
CA LYS A 293 15.45 -10.10 -16.06
C LYS A 293 16.14 -10.41 -14.73
N ARG A 294 15.90 -11.58 -14.13
CA ARG A 294 16.49 -12.01 -12.86
C ARG A 294 18.01 -12.13 -12.93
N LEU A 295 18.54 -12.70 -14.02
CA LEU A 295 19.97 -12.98 -14.20
C LEU A 295 20.73 -11.84 -14.91
N LEU A 296 20.07 -10.72 -15.20
CA LEU A 296 20.60 -9.65 -16.04
C LEU A 296 21.98 -9.15 -15.61
N ASP A 297 22.16 -8.89 -14.31
CA ASP A 297 23.43 -8.33 -13.82
C ASP A 297 24.55 -9.38 -13.82
N GLY A 298 24.22 -10.66 -13.54
CA GLY A 298 25.16 -11.77 -13.70
C GLY A 298 25.63 -11.95 -15.15
N PHE A 299 24.71 -11.89 -16.13
CA PHE A 299 25.09 -11.92 -17.55
C PHE A 299 26.00 -10.74 -17.95
N LYS A 300 25.72 -9.53 -17.45
CA LYS A 300 26.58 -8.36 -17.71
C LYS A 300 27.96 -8.52 -17.13
N GLU A 301 28.10 -9.12 -15.95
CA GLU A 301 29.39 -9.30 -15.31
C GLU A 301 30.19 -10.44 -15.96
N ALA A 302 29.55 -11.58 -16.20
CA ALA A 302 30.16 -12.77 -16.80
C ALA A 302 30.62 -12.54 -18.24
N TYR A 303 29.79 -11.91 -19.07
CA TYR A 303 30.04 -11.78 -20.52
C TYR A 303 30.27 -10.34 -20.99
N ARG A 304 30.26 -9.36 -20.08
CA ARG A 304 30.51 -7.93 -20.38
C ARG A 304 29.65 -7.42 -21.52
N THR A 305 30.28 -6.96 -22.61
CA THR A 305 29.62 -6.43 -23.80
C THR A 305 29.21 -7.51 -24.81
N GLY A 306 29.56 -8.77 -24.56
CA GLY A 306 29.18 -9.92 -25.38
C GLY A 306 27.71 -10.29 -25.25
N VAL A 307 27.08 -10.00 -24.11
CA VAL A 307 25.64 -10.15 -23.91
C VAL A 307 25.01 -8.77 -23.70
N ARG A 308 24.02 -8.42 -24.52
CA ARG A 308 23.33 -7.12 -24.46
C ARG A 308 21.87 -7.30 -24.07
N ASN A 309 21.35 -6.36 -23.29
CA ASN A 309 19.92 -6.36 -22.97
C ASN A 309 19.13 -5.83 -24.17
N ALA A 310 18.15 -6.60 -24.65
CA ALA A 310 17.29 -6.17 -25.75
C ALA A 310 16.43 -4.93 -25.43
N ALA A 311 16.43 -4.44 -24.18
CA ALA A 311 15.78 -3.18 -23.78
C ALA A 311 16.48 -1.96 -24.35
N GLN A 312 17.75 -2.11 -24.70
CA GLN A 312 18.55 -1.07 -25.34
C GLN A 312 18.24 -0.95 -26.83
N ILE A 313 17.51 -1.92 -27.39
CA ILE A 313 17.08 -1.88 -28.79
C ILE A 313 15.83 -1.01 -28.89
N HIS A 314 15.95 0.09 -29.61
CA HIS A 314 14.84 0.91 -30.05
C HIS A 314 14.49 0.55 -31.49
N MET A 315 13.20 0.31 -31.77
CA MET A 315 12.74 0.09 -33.14
C MET A 315 12.44 1.44 -33.77
N THR A 316 13.32 1.87 -34.68
CA THR A 316 13.17 3.13 -35.39
C THR A 316 12.47 2.87 -36.73
N PRO A 317 11.30 3.49 -36.98
CA PRO A 317 10.65 3.41 -38.28
C PRO A 317 11.40 4.28 -39.30
N LEU A 318 11.60 3.72 -40.49
CA LEU A 318 12.10 4.43 -41.66
C LEU A 318 10.98 4.52 -42.71
N SER A 319 10.96 5.64 -43.42
CA SER A 319 10.12 5.87 -44.60
C SER A 319 10.95 6.54 -45.69
N ALA A 320 10.85 6.04 -46.92
CA ALA A 320 11.70 6.43 -48.05
C ALA A 320 13.20 6.38 -47.72
N GLY A 321 13.60 5.43 -46.87
CA GLY A 321 14.99 5.26 -46.39
C GLY A 321 15.47 6.29 -45.37
N ALA A 322 14.63 7.23 -44.91
CA ALA A 322 14.94 8.21 -43.86
C ALA A 322 14.18 7.89 -42.57
N LYS A 323 14.69 8.33 -41.41
CA LYS A 323 13.96 8.20 -40.14
C LYS A 323 12.62 8.90 -40.24
N TRP A 324 11.55 8.18 -39.94
CA TRP A 324 10.20 8.74 -40.01
C TRP A 324 10.02 9.83 -38.95
N THR A 325 9.36 10.92 -39.35
CA THR A 325 8.99 12.04 -38.48
C THR A 325 7.49 12.22 -38.50
N THR A 326 6.94 12.86 -37.46
CA THR A 326 5.50 13.08 -37.31
C THR A 326 4.88 13.78 -38.53
N GLU A 327 4.12 13.01 -39.33
CA GLU A 327 3.32 13.49 -40.46
C GLU A 327 1.83 13.56 -40.12
N ASP A 328 1.01 13.96 -41.09
CA ASP A 328 -0.46 13.95 -41.03
C ASP A 328 -0.98 12.57 -40.59
N SER A 329 -2.02 12.58 -39.76
CA SER A 329 -2.59 11.35 -39.20
C SER A 329 -4.10 11.44 -39.08
N VAL A 330 -4.75 10.29 -39.17
CA VAL A 330 -6.21 10.14 -39.02
C VAL A 330 -6.49 9.29 -37.77
N PRO A 331 -7.51 9.60 -36.95
CA PRO A 331 -7.89 8.72 -35.85
C PRO A 331 -8.21 7.30 -36.32
N LEU A 332 -7.71 6.27 -35.64
CA LEU A 332 -7.96 4.87 -35.99
C LEU A 332 -9.46 4.53 -35.97
N THR A 333 -10.22 5.17 -35.09
CA THR A 333 -11.68 5.06 -34.98
C THR A 333 -12.45 5.58 -36.19
N SER A 334 -11.79 6.29 -37.09
CA SER A 334 -12.37 6.89 -38.30
C SER A 334 -11.58 6.51 -39.55
N PHE A 335 -10.67 5.54 -39.43
CA PHE A 335 -9.84 5.07 -40.51
C PHE A 335 -10.56 3.95 -41.28
N PRO A 336 -10.98 4.19 -42.54
CA PRO A 336 -11.81 3.24 -43.27
C PRO A 336 -11.15 1.87 -43.40
N GLY A 337 -11.88 0.83 -42.99
CA GLY A 337 -11.50 -0.57 -43.17
C GLY A 337 -10.68 -1.17 -42.03
N LEU A 338 -10.20 -0.38 -41.07
CA LEU A 338 -9.57 -0.91 -39.83
C LEU A 338 -10.44 -0.70 -38.60
N ASP A 339 -11.30 0.31 -38.61
CA ASP A 339 -12.23 0.63 -37.54
C ASP A 339 -13.23 -0.52 -37.26
N GLU A 340 -13.70 -1.20 -38.30
CA GLU A 340 -14.62 -2.33 -38.20
C GLU A 340 -14.00 -3.59 -37.56
N ALA A 341 -12.68 -3.72 -37.62
CA ALA A 341 -11.96 -4.86 -37.05
C ALA A 341 -11.81 -4.76 -35.51
N ILE A 342 -11.91 -3.55 -34.94
CA ILE A 342 -11.62 -3.29 -33.53
C ILE A 342 -12.54 -4.06 -32.57
N PRO A 343 -13.89 -4.07 -32.75
CA PRO A 343 -14.77 -4.85 -31.89
C PRO A 343 -14.41 -6.33 -31.86
N PHE A 344 -14.09 -6.92 -33.02
CA PHE A 344 -13.74 -8.33 -33.13
C PHE A 344 -12.46 -8.65 -32.34
N VAL A 345 -11.43 -7.82 -32.47
CA VAL A 345 -10.19 -7.95 -31.70
C VAL A 345 -10.46 -7.82 -30.20
N LEU A 346 -11.27 -6.85 -29.79
CA LEU A 346 -11.63 -6.63 -28.39
C LEU A 346 -12.43 -7.80 -27.81
N THR A 347 -13.28 -8.47 -28.60
CA THR A 347 -14.03 -9.66 -28.17
C THR A 347 -13.08 -10.80 -27.83
N ILE A 348 -12.11 -11.06 -28.69
CA ILE A 348 -11.06 -12.07 -28.43
C ILE A 348 -10.24 -11.65 -27.20
N ALA A 349 -9.90 -10.36 -27.07
CA ALA A 349 -9.15 -9.83 -25.94
C ALA A 349 -9.86 -9.99 -24.58
N ALA A 350 -11.18 -9.80 -24.54
CA ALA A 350 -11.97 -9.88 -23.32
C ALA A 350 -12.20 -11.32 -22.85
N PHE A 351 -12.51 -12.22 -23.78
CA PHE A 351 -13.11 -13.51 -23.46
C PHE A 351 -12.26 -14.73 -23.82
N HIS A 352 -11.14 -14.58 -24.54
CA HIS A 352 -10.27 -15.69 -24.92
C HIS A 352 -8.88 -15.62 -24.26
N GLY A 353 -8.19 -16.76 -24.24
CA GLY A 353 -6.82 -16.90 -23.72
C GLY A 353 -6.71 -17.02 -22.20
N VAL A 354 -5.48 -17.17 -21.71
CA VAL A 354 -5.17 -17.49 -20.29
C VAL A 354 -5.58 -16.37 -19.34
N ASN A 355 -5.68 -15.13 -19.85
CA ASN A 355 -6.04 -13.94 -19.08
C ASN A 355 -7.44 -13.38 -19.44
N ALA A 356 -8.36 -14.21 -19.93
CA ALA A 356 -9.75 -13.80 -20.13
C ALA A 356 -10.37 -13.36 -18.79
N ARG A 357 -10.75 -12.08 -18.70
CA ARG A 357 -11.35 -11.48 -17.49
C ARG A 357 -12.68 -10.78 -17.76
N GLY A 358 -13.19 -10.90 -19.00
CA GLY A 358 -14.42 -10.24 -19.44
C GLY A 358 -14.27 -8.73 -19.61
N THR A 359 -15.39 -8.09 -19.93
CA THR A 359 -15.53 -6.66 -20.25
C THR A 359 -15.48 -5.74 -19.03
N SER A 360 -15.73 -6.27 -17.82
CA SER A 360 -15.70 -5.51 -16.56
C SER A 360 -14.29 -5.30 -15.99
N ALA A 361 -13.27 -5.93 -16.57
CA ALA A 361 -11.90 -5.84 -16.10
C ALA A 361 -11.26 -4.46 -16.40
N THR A 362 -10.49 -3.92 -15.46
CA THR A 362 -9.74 -2.66 -15.65
C THR A 362 -8.81 -2.69 -16.87
N SER A 363 -8.27 -3.87 -17.20
CA SER A 363 -7.44 -4.08 -18.39
C SER A 363 -8.23 -3.90 -19.69
N PHE A 364 -9.52 -4.24 -19.73
CA PHE A 364 -10.37 -4.07 -20.91
C PHE A 364 -10.61 -2.59 -21.23
N ASN A 365 -10.88 -1.77 -20.21
CA ASN A 365 -10.97 -0.31 -20.37
C ASN A 365 -9.68 0.31 -20.93
N ARG A 366 -8.53 -0.23 -20.54
CA ARG A 366 -7.23 0.20 -21.09
C ARG A 366 -7.10 -0.14 -22.59
N TYR A 367 -7.58 -1.31 -23.03
CA TYR A 367 -7.59 -1.68 -24.44
C TYR A 367 -8.50 -0.76 -25.26
N LEU A 368 -9.71 -0.47 -24.76
CA LEU A 368 -10.63 0.51 -25.35
C LEU A 368 -9.96 1.88 -25.52
N ASP A 369 -9.30 2.37 -24.47
CA ASP A 369 -8.59 3.66 -24.50
C ASP A 369 -7.42 3.68 -25.50
N HIS A 370 -6.69 2.57 -25.66
CA HIS A 370 -5.61 2.47 -26.64
C HIS A 370 -6.14 2.63 -28.07
N PHE A 371 -7.20 1.90 -28.43
CA PHE A 371 -7.80 2.01 -29.77
C PHE A 371 -8.44 3.38 -30.01
N ARG A 372 -9.15 3.96 -29.02
CA ARG A 372 -9.81 5.27 -29.15
C ARG A 372 -8.85 6.43 -29.35
N ARG A 373 -7.63 6.34 -28.80
CA ARG A 373 -6.62 7.41 -28.87
C ARG A 373 -5.59 7.18 -29.97
N ALA A 374 -5.59 6.02 -30.60
CA ALA A 374 -4.65 5.69 -31.65
C ALA A 374 -4.86 6.57 -32.89
N GLN A 375 -3.75 7.04 -33.45
CA GLN A 375 -3.70 7.72 -34.74
C GLN A 375 -3.10 6.78 -35.78
N VAL A 376 -3.46 6.95 -37.06
CA VAL A 376 -2.98 6.16 -38.19
C VAL A 376 -2.31 7.09 -39.18
N SER A 377 -1.12 6.73 -39.66
CA SER A 377 -0.44 7.40 -40.77
C SER A 377 -0.03 6.36 -41.81
N ILE A 378 -0.29 6.63 -43.08
CA ILE A 378 0.20 5.80 -44.20
C ILE A 378 1.48 6.43 -44.72
N VAL A 379 2.52 5.61 -44.89
CA VAL A 379 3.81 6.00 -45.47
C VAL A 379 4.04 5.25 -46.79
N PRO A 380 4.82 5.81 -47.74
CA PRO A 380 5.05 5.17 -49.05
C PRO A 380 5.63 3.76 -48.93
N ASP A 381 6.69 3.65 -48.12
CA ASP A 381 7.36 2.42 -47.72
C ASP A 381 7.61 2.48 -46.21
N LEU A 382 7.44 1.35 -45.52
CA LEU A 382 7.71 1.23 -44.09
C LEU A 382 8.79 0.18 -43.82
N GLU A 383 9.91 0.61 -43.25
CA GLU A 383 10.92 -0.30 -42.72
C GLU A 383 11.10 -0.08 -41.22
N LEU A 384 11.41 -1.14 -40.48
CA LEU A 384 11.90 -1.04 -39.11
C LEU A 384 13.38 -1.34 -39.07
N VAL A 385 14.13 -0.52 -38.33
CA VAL A 385 15.52 -0.79 -38.01
C VAL A 385 15.73 -0.81 -36.50
N PRO A 386 16.34 -1.87 -35.94
CA PRO A 386 16.74 -1.88 -34.54
C PRO A 386 17.99 -1.02 -34.37
N GLU A 387 17.92 -0.05 -33.46
CA GLU A 387 19.02 0.84 -33.09
C GLU A 387 19.39 0.68 -31.62
N VAL A 388 20.68 0.75 -31.31
CA VAL A 388 21.21 0.84 -29.95
C VAL A 388 22.15 2.06 -29.94
N ASP A 389 21.93 3.00 -29.02
CA ASP A 389 22.69 4.26 -28.94
C ASP A 389 22.78 4.98 -30.31
N ASP A 390 21.63 5.11 -30.99
CA ASP A 390 21.48 5.71 -32.33
C ASP A 390 22.30 5.04 -33.45
N ARG A 391 22.78 3.80 -33.23
CA ARG A 391 23.47 3.00 -34.24
C ARG A 391 22.64 1.80 -34.65
N GLN A 392 22.48 1.60 -35.95
CA GLN A 392 21.80 0.44 -36.51
C GLN A 392 22.57 -0.84 -36.16
N VAL A 393 21.89 -1.80 -35.54
CA VAL A 393 22.48 -3.10 -35.16
C VAL A 393 22.04 -4.24 -36.09
N ALA A 394 21.05 -4.01 -36.94
CA ALA A 394 20.66 -4.91 -38.02
C ALA A 394 20.28 -4.10 -39.27
N LYS A 395 20.14 -4.80 -40.40
CA LYS A 395 19.60 -4.18 -41.62
C LYS A 395 18.12 -3.83 -41.41
N PRO A 396 17.65 -2.69 -41.96
CA PRO A 396 16.23 -2.38 -42.02
C PRO A 396 15.44 -3.54 -42.62
N ARG A 397 14.22 -3.75 -42.10
CA ARG A 397 13.29 -4.75 -42.61
C ARG A 397 11.96 -4.11 -42.94
N ALA A 398 11.52 -4.29 -44.18
CA ALA A 398 10.18 -3.95 -44.61
C ALA A 398 9.13 -4.52 -43.66
N GLN A 399 8.23 -3.67 -43.19
CA GLN A 399 7.05 -4.00 -42.41
C GLN A 399 5.82 -3.47 -43.15
N LYS A 400 4.70 -4.13 -43.01
CA LYS A 400 3.42 -3.61 -43.55
C LYS A 400 2.68 -2.75 -42.53
N SER A 401 2.96 -2.93 -41.24
CA SER A 401 2.42 -2.09 -40.17
C SER A 401 3.27 -2.11 -38.91
N VAL A 402 3.27 -1.01 -38.15
CA VAL A 402 4.01 -0.89 -36.87
C VAL A 402 3.21 -0.06 -35.86
N TRP A 403 3.18 -0.50 -34.60
CA TRP A 403 2.68 0.30 -33.48
C TRP A 403 3.79 1.07 -32.78
N LEU A 404 3.73 2.40 -32.86
CA LEU A 404 4.59 3.31 -32.13
C LEU A 404 3.91 3.74 -30.83
N LYS A 405 4.23 3.04 -29.74
CA LYS A 405 3.53 3.21 -28.45
C LYS A 405 3.72 4.60 -27.84
N ALA A 406 4.89 5.22 -27.97
CA ALA A 406 5.17 6.54 -27.39
C ALA A 406 4.37 7.64 -28.10
N GLU A 407 4.24 7.52 -29.41
CA GLU A 407 3.54 8.43 -30.32
C GLU A 407 2.04 8.10 -30.40
N ARG A 408 1.61 6.97 -29.84
CA ARG A 408 0.26 6.37 -29.95
C ARG A 408 -0.19 6.28 -31.41
N ARG A 409 0.71 5.82 -32.27
CA ARG A 409 0.51 5.87 -33.71
C ARG A 409 0.73 4.51 -34.37
N LEU A 410 -0.22 4.12 -35.21
CA LEU A 410 -0.12 3.02 -36.13
C LEU A 410 0.43 3.54 -37.47
N LEU A 411 1.64 3.13 -37.82
CA LEU A 411 2.18 3.38 -39.15
C LEU A 411 1.82 2.22 -40.07
N LEU A 412 1.31 2.54 -41.25
CA LEU A 412 0.96 1.58 -42.28
C LEU A 412 1.78 1.86 -43.54
N ASP A 413 2.29 0.80 -44.14
CA ASP A 413 2.86 0.85 -45.49
C ASP A 413 1.77 1.15 -46.52
N SER A 414 2.10 1.73 -47.68
CA SER A 414 1.09 2.07 -48.70
C SER A 414 0.34 0.85 -49.25
N GLU A 415 0.96 -0.34 -49.16
CA GLU A 415 0.41 -1.63 -49.56
C GLU A 415 0.05 -2.50 -48.35
N TRP A 416 -0.25 -1.91 -47.19
CA TRP A 416 -0.57 -2.66 -45.95
C TRP A 416 -1.73 -3.66 -46.11
N GLN A 417 -2.65 -3.41 -47.04
CA GLN A 417 -3.81 -4.25 -47.32
C GLN A 417 -3.44 -5.64 -47.86
N GLU A 418 -2.24 -5.79 -48.41
CA GLU A 418 -1.73 -7.08 -48.90
C GLU A 418 -1.33 -8.04 -47.77
N ASP A 419 -1.16 -7.53 -46.54
CA ASP A 419 -0.73 -8.30 -45.37
C ASP A 419 -1.48 -7.88 -44.10
N ILE A 420 -2.73 -8.33 -43.99
CA ILE A 420 -3.55 -8.10 -42.80
C ILE A 420 -2.99 -8.79 -41.55
N GLU A 421 -2.16 -9.82 -41.69
CA GLU A 421 -1.52 -10.48 -40.54
C GLU A 421 -0.54 -9.55 -39.82
N SER A 422 0.19 -8.70 -40.56
CA SER A 422 1.01 -7.65 -39.97
C SER A 422 0.18 -6.66 -39.14
N VAL A 423 -1.01 -6.28 -39.62
CA VAL A 423 -1.92 -5.39 -38.88
C VAL A 423 -2.50 -6.10 -37.65
N ALA A 424 -2.84 -7.38 -37.77
CA ALA A 424 -3.28 -8.21 -36.66
C ALA A 424 -2.22 -8.29 -35.54
N ASP A 425 -0.94 -8.38 -35.91
CA ASP A 425 0.18 -8.31 -34.97
C ASP A 425 0.25 -6.99 -34.24
N THR A 426 0.07 -5.90 -34.99
CA THR A 426 0.06 -4.56 -34.43
C THR A 426 -1.10 -4.40 -33.43
N PHE A 427 -2.30 -4.87 -33.77
CA PHE A 427 -3.42 -4.86 -32.84
C PHE A 427 -3.18 -5.71 -31.58
N THR A 428 -2.50 -6.85 -31.73
CA THR A 428 -2.05 -7.67 -30.60
C THR A 428 -1.09 -6.90 -29.69
N GLN A 429 -0.15 -6.14 -30.26
CA GLN A 429 0.75 -5.27 -29.51
C GLN A 429 0.01 -4.12 -28.81
N MET A 430 -0.98 -3.53 -29.46
CA MET A 430 -1.80 -2.45 -28.88
C MET A 430 -2.56 -2.90 -27.64
N ILE A 431 -3.08 -4.14 -27.61
CA ILE A 431 -3.77 -4.71 -26.44
C ILE A 431 -2.82 -5.37 -25.43
N GLU A 432 -1.52 -5.45 -25.72
CA GLU A 432 -0.51 -6.06 -24.85
C GLU A 432 -0.84 -7.53 -24.47
N ARG A 433 -1.45 -8.29 -25.39
CA ARG A 433 -1.87 -9.70 -25.20
C ARG A 433 -1.25 -10.61 -26.25
N GLU A 434 0.06 -10.82 -26.17
CA GLU A 434 0.80 -11.72 -27.09
C GLU A 434 0.27 -13.17 -27.06
N ASP A 435 -0.39 -13.60 -25.97
CA ASP A 435 -1.04 -14.91 -25.87
C ASP A 435 -2.19 -15.10 -26.88
N LEU A 436 -2.72 -14.00 -27.45
CA LEU A 436 -3.83 -13.99 -28.41
C LEU A 436 -3.39 -13.80 -29.86
N LYS A 437 -2.08 -13.67 -30.11
CA LYS A 437 -1.51 -13.37 -31.43
C LYS A 437 -2.04 -14.29 -32.53
N PHE A 438 -2.06 -15.59 -32.27
CA PHE A 438 -2.49 -16.59 -33.26
C PHE A 438 -3.97 -16.45 -33.61
N GLN A 439 -4.83 -16.24 -32.60
CA GLN A 439 -6.27 -16.14 -32.76
C GLN A 439 -6.68 -14.86 -33.48
N ILE A 440 -6.02 -13.74 -33.16
CA ILE A 440 -6.29 -12.46 -33.81
C ILE A 440 -5.84 -12.51 -35.28
N ARG A 441 -4.66 -13.07 -35.59
CA ARG A 441 -4.21 -13.29 -36.98
C ARG A 441 -5.17 -14.16 -37.79
N LYS A 442 -5.49 -15.35 -37.26
CA LYS A 442 -6.38 -16.30 -37.93
C LYS A 442 -7.77 -15.69 -38.11
N GLY A 443 -8.29 -15.02 -37.10
CA GLY A 443 -9.59 -14.37 -37.15
C GLY A 443 -9.64 -13.29 -38.23
N LEU A 444 -8.73 -12.32 -38.19
CA LEU A 444 -8.72 -11.20 -39.15
C LEU A 444 -8.43 -11.64 -40.58
N SER A 445 -7.52 -12.59 -40.80
CA SER A 445 -7.24 -13.12 -42.15
C SER A 445 -8.45 -13.81 -42.80
N GLU A 446 -9.40 -14.32 -42.02
CA GLU A 446 -10.62 -14.95 -42.55
C GLU A 446 -11.82 -13.99 -42.71
N VAL A 447 -11.94 -12.95 -41.86
CA VAL A 447 -13.11 -12.02 -41.88
C VAL A 447 -12.84 -10.67 -42.52
N TRP A 448 -11.58 -10.26 -42.64
CA TRP A 448 -11.26 -8.96 -43.23
C TRP A 448 -11.10 -9.07 -44.76
N PRO A 449 -11.50 -8.06 -45.56
CA PRO A 449 -12.10 -6.77 -45.19
C PRO A 449 -13.62 -6.82 -44.96
N ASN A 450 -14.29 -7.94 -45.26
CA ASN A 450 -15.75 -8.04 -45.22
C ASN A 450 -16.21 -8.73 -43.92
N LEU A 451 -16.31 -7.95 -42.85
CA LEU A 451 -16.73 -8.41 -41.53
C LEU A 451 -18.24 -8.68 -41.49
N ASP A 452 -18.66 -9.82 -42.04
CA ASP A 452 -20.06 -10.26 -41.98
C ASP A 452 -20.38 -11.01 -40.65
N GLU A 453 -21.59 -10.82 -40.13
CA GLU A 453 -21.99 -11.36 -38.82
C GLU A 453 -22.00 -12.90 -38.79
N VAL A 454 -22.21 -13.55 -39.95
CA VAL A 454 -22.24 -15.02 -40.07
C VAL A 454 -20.83 -15.60 -39.98
N ALA A 455 -19.86 -14.98 -40.64
CA ALA A 455 -18.45 -15.31 -40.61
C ALA A 455 -17.86 -15.05 -39.23
N ILE A 456 -18.22 -13.94 -38.60
CA ILE A 456 -17.85 -13.62 -37.21
C ILE A 456 -18.40 -14.69 -36.26
N ALA A 457 -19.70 -15.00 -36.33
CA ALA A 457 -20.31 -16.02 -35.47
C ALA A 457 -19.66 -17.40 -35.64
N ARG A 458 -19.39 -17.81 -36.89
CA ARG A 458 -18.70 -19.06 -37.21
C ARG A 458 -17.30 -19.13 -36.58
N LEU A 459 -16.53 -18.05 -36.64
CA LEU A 459 -15.16 -18.01 -36.15
C LEU A 459 -15.07 -17.89 -34.64
N LEU A 460 -15.92 -17.07 -34.02
CA LEU A 460 -16.05 -17.00 -32.58
C LEU A 460 -16.42 -18.38 -32.02
N GLY A 461 -17.33 -19.11 -32.68
CA GLY A 461 -17.68 -20.48 -32.31
C GLY A 461 -16.50 -21.46 -32.34
N GLN A 462 -15.50 -21.26 -33.20
CA GLN A 462 -14.26 -22.08 -33.20
C GLN A 462 -13.35 -21.79 -32.01
N MET A 463 -13.57 -20.68 -31.30
CA MET A 463 -12.80 -20.22 -30.14
C MET A 463 -13.60 -20.36 -28.82
N ASP A 464 -14.71 -21.11 -28.84
CA ASP A 464 -15.69 -21.24 -27.75
C ASP A 464 -16.31 -19.90 -27.32
N LEU A 465 -16.44 -18.96 -28.26
CA LEU A 465 -17.09 -17.66 -28.06
C LEU A 465 -18.43 -17.59 -28.80
N SER A 466 -19.41 -16.89 -28.23
CA SER A 466 -20.70 -16.66 -28.86
C SER A 466 -20.76 -15.31 -29.57
N LEU A 467 -21.73 -15.17 -30.47
CA LEU A 467 -22.07 -13.88 -31.08
C LEU A 467 -22.57 -12.85 -30.05
N GLU A 468 -23.09 -13.30 -28.91
CA GLU A 468 -23.52 -12.43 -27.81
C GLU A 468 -22.32 -11.72 -27.17
N HIS A 469 -21.18 -12.41 -26.97
CA HIS A 469 -19.93 -11.78 -26.51
C HIS A 469 -19.45 -10.70 -27.48
N TYR A 470 -19.62 -10.92 -28.79
CA TYR A 470 -19.29 -9.91 -29.79
C TYR A 470 -20.22 -8.71 -29.71
N ARG A 471 -21.54 -8.92 -29.62
CA ARG A 471 -22.52 -7.83 -29.48
C ARG A 471 -22.28 -7.01 -28.21
N GLU A 472 -22.01 -7.65 -27.08
CA GLU A 472 -21.66 -6.98 -25.83
C GLU A 472 -20.46 -6.04 -26.02
N VAL A 473 -19.37 -6.55 -26.60
CA VAL A 473 -18.16 -5.76 -26.85
C VAL A 473 -18.38 -4.69 -27.91
N PHE A 474 -19.19 -4.98 -28.92
CA PHE A 474 -19.55 -4.04 -29.97
C PHE A 474 -20.32 -2.83 -29.42
N GLU A 475 -21.28 -3.06 -28.51
CA GLU A 475 -21.99 -2.00 -27.78
C GLU A 475 -21.03 -1.18 -26.90
N LEU A 476 -20.16 -1.84 -26.14
CA LEU A 476 -19.14 -1.17 -25.32
C LEU A 476 -18.15 -0.35 -26.18
N TRP A 477 -17.76 -0.86 -27.35
CA TRP A 477 -16.87 -0.19 -28.31
C TRP A 477 -17.52 1.05 -28.90
N ARG A 478 -18.77 0.94 -29.38
CA ARG A 478 -19.61 2.05 -29.84
C ARG A 478 -19.84 3.11 -28.76
N GLY A 479 -19.53 2.78 -27.51
CA GLY A 479 -19.69 3.65 -26.35
C GLY A 479 -21.12 3.53 -25.88
N ASP A 480 -21.36 2.44 -25.15
CA ASP A 480 -22.63 1.96 -24.63
C ASP A 480 -23.70 3.07 -24.49
N LEU A 481 -24.44 3.29 -25.58
CA LEU A 481 -25.58 4.19 -25.56
C LEU A 481 -26.73 3.52 -24.82
N GLY A 482 -26.71 2.20 -24.57
CA GLY A 482 -27.76 1.45 -23.89
C GLY A 482 -28.12 2.02 -22.51
N PRO A 483 -27.19 2.11 -21.56
CA PRO A 483 -27.41 2.72 -20.25
C PRO A 483 -27.80 4.20 -20.34
N ALA A 484 -27.23 4.94 -21.29
CA ALA A 484 -27.62 6.33 -21.51
C ALA A 484 -29.06 6.42 -22.02
N VAL A 485 -29.45 5.59 -22.98
CA VAL A 485 -30.79 5.45 -23.55
C VAL A 485 -31.77 4.96 -22.50
N GLU A 486 -31.39 4.05 -21.59
CA GLU A 486 -32.23 3.62 -20.48
C GLU A 486 -32.51 4.77 -19.50
N ARG A 487 -31.47 5.49 -19.08
CA ARG A 487 -31.58 6.66 -18.18
C ARG A 487 -32.38 7.79 -18.81
N LEU A 488 -32.12 8.08 -20.09
CA LEU A 488 -32.83 9.11 -20.85
C LEU A 488 -34.27 8.69 -21.14
N SER A 489 -34.52 7.40 -21.37
CA SER A 489 -35.87 6.85 -21.50
C SER A 489 -36.66 7.10 -20.23
N ARG A 490 -36.13 6.68 -19.06
CA ARG A 490 -36.76 6.95 -17.75
C ARG A 490 -36.99 8.45 -17.52
N LEU A 491 -36.05 9.30 -17.92
CA LEU A 491 -36.23 10.75 -17.87
C LEU A 491 -37.41 11.23 -18.75
N MET A 492 -37.64 10.63 -19.92
CA MET A 492 -38.80 10.99 -20.76
C MET A 492 -40.13 10.67 -20.05
N TRP A 493 -40.20 9.58 -19.28
CA TRP A 493 -41.38 9.29 -18.46
C TRP A 493 -41.60 10.37 -17.40
N VAL A 494 -40.53 10.77 -16.68
CA VAL A 494 -40.57 11.85 -15.68
C VAL A 494 -40.98 13.19 -16.29
N LEU A 495 -40.54 13.47 -17.50
CA LEU A 495 -40.92 14.66 -18.26
C LEU A 495 -42.32 14.54 -18.92
N SER A 496 -43.06 13.46 -18.64
CA SER A 496 -44.39 13.18 -19.19
C SER A 496 -44.44 13.09 -20.72
N CYS A 497 -43.36 12.61 -21.34
CA CYS A 497 -43.21 12.43 -22.80
C CYS A 497 -42.86 10.97 -23.17
N PRO A 498 -43.64 9.95 -22.74
CA PRO A 498 -43.30 8.53 -22.94
C PRO A 498 -43.17 8.11 -24.41
N GLU A 499 -43.82 8.81 -25.34
CA GLU A 499 -43.67 8.60 -26.78
C GLU A 499 -42.24 8.84 -27.28
N GLN A 500 -41.49 9.74 -26.62
CA GLN A 500 -40.09 10.01 -26.93
C GLN A 500 -39.17 8.92 -26.38
N SER A 501 -39.57 8.24 -25.29
CA SER A 501 -38.85 7.07 -24.78
C SER A 501 -38.80 5.95 -25.83
N ALA A 502 -39.91 5.70 -26.55
CA ALA A 502 -39.96 4.70 -27.61
C ALA A 502 -39.08 5.04 -28.82
N GLN A 503 -38.82 6.34 -29.07
CA GLN A 503 -37.89 6.79 -30.09
C GLN A 503 -36.43 6.64 -29.64
N LEU A 504 -36.14 6.99 -28.38
CA LEU A 504 -34.82 6.80 -27.76
C LEU A 504 -34.40 5.32 -27.74
N GLN A 505 -35.32 4.40 -27.42
CA GLN A 505 -35.05 2.96 -27.43
C GLN A 505 -34.69 2.39 -28.81
N LYS A 506 -34.98 3.12 -29.88
CA LYS A 506 -34.64 2.76 -31.27
C LYS A 506 -33.41 3.50 -31.79
N ALA A 507 -32.82 4.38 -31.00
CA ALA A 507 -31.69 5.19 -31.41
C ALA A 507 -30.38 4.43 -31.17
N ASP A 508 -29.67 4.14 -32.25
CA ASP A 508 -28.36 3.47 -32.27
C ASP A 508 -27.19 4.42 -32.57
N GLN A 509 -27.48 5.72 -32.72
CA GLN A 509 -26.50 6.77 -33.01
C GLN A 509 -26.75 8.01 -32.15
N ARG A 510 -25.67 8.71 -31.77
CA ARG A 510 -25.72 9.96 -30.96
C ARG A 510 -26.72 10.99 -31.53
N ASN A 511 -26.71 11.20 -32.84
CA ASN A 511 -27.59 12.16 -33.50
C ASN A 511 -29.08 11.76 -33.41
N LEU A 512 -29.37 10.46 -33.38
CA LEU A 512 -30.73 9.93 -33.23
C LEU A 512 -31.23 9.99 -31.78
N ILE A 513 -30.34 10.12 -30.80
CA ILE A 513 -30.67 10.38 -29.39
C ILE A 513 -30.92 11.87 -29.14
N LEU A 514 -30.16 12.75 -29.79
CA LEU A 514 -30.30 14.19 -29.61
C LEU A 514 -31.65 14.71 -30.11
N ALA A 515 -32.19 14.18 -31.22
CA ALA A 515 -33.45 14.65 -31.78
C ALA A 515 -34.67 14.54 -30.82
N PRO A 516 -34.94 13.38 -30.17
CA PRO A 516 -35.95 13.27 -29.12
C PRO A 516 -35.71 14.19 -27.92
N LEU A 517 -34.45 14.35 -27.50
CA LEU A 517 -34.10 15.24 -26.39
C LEU A 517 -34.34 16.72 -26.72
N CYS A 518 -33.94 17.16 -27.91
CA CYS A 518 -34.20 18.53 -28.40
C CYS A 518 -35.69 18.81 -28.49
N ALA A 519 -36.50 17.84 -28.91
CA ALA A 519 -37.95 17.99 -29.00
C ALA A 519 -38.61 18.25 -27.63
N VAL A 520 -38.10 17.63 -26.56
CA VAL A 520 -38.65 17.78 -25.20
C VAL A 520 -38.06 19.00 -24.48
N LEU A 521 -36.76 19.26 -24.66
CA LEU A 521 -36.04 20.30 -23.92
C LEU A 521 -36.07 21.67 -24.63
N GLY A 522 -36.37 21.71 -25.94
CA GLY A 522 -36.45 22.93 -26.73
C GLY A 522 -35.11 23.65 -26.95
N SER A 523 -33.98 23.00 -26.66
CA SER A 523 -32.64 23.58 -26.77
C SER A 523 -31.60 22.50 -27.06
N ASP A 524 -30.89 22.65 -28.18
CA ASP A 524 -29.80 21.75 -28.59
C ASP A 524 -28.67 21.71 -27.55
N MET A 525 -28.36 22.87 -26.96
CA MET A 525 -27.34 22.97 -25.93
C MET A 525 -27.75 22.23 -24.65
N GLN A 526 -29.03 22.28 -24.25
CA GLN A 526 -29.49 21.51 -23.08
C GLN A 526 -29.56 20.02 -23.39
N ALA A 527 -30.02 19.63 -24.59
CA ALA A 527 -30.05 18.24 -25.03
C ALA A 527 -28.65 17.61 -25.02
N GLU A 528 -27.64 18.31 -25.53
CA GLU A 528 -26.24 17.88 -25.47
C GLU A 528 -25.74 17.73 -24.03
N ARG A 529 -26.06 18.68 -23.14
CA ARG A 529 -25.64 18.59 -21.73
C ARG A 529 -26.32 17.45 -20.97
N VAL A 530 -27.60 17.18 -21.26
CA VAL A 530 -28.35 16.07 -20.66
C VAL A 530 -27.87 14.72 -21.21
N LEU A 531 -27.58 14.63 -22.51
CA LEU A 531 -26.96 13.44 -23.11
C LEU A 531 -25.57 13.19 -22.51
N GLN A 532 -24.76 14.23 -22.38
CA GLN A 532 -23.44 14.10 -21.76
C GLN A 532 -23.54 13.63 -20.31
N ALA A 533 -24.49 14.15 -19.54
CA ALA A 533 -24.76 13.67 -18.17
C ALA A 533 -25.18 12.19 -18.15
N ALA A 534 -25.93 11.71 -19.14
CA ALA A 534 -26.32 10.29 -19.25
C ALA A 534 -25.15 9.37 -19.54
N LEU A 535 -24.20 9.83 -20.36
CA LEU A 535 -23.00 9.09 -20.75
C LEU A 535 -21.95 9.05 -19.63
N GLU A 536 -21.82 10.12 -18.85
CA GLU A 536 -20.82 10.22 -17.77
C GLU A 536 -21.28 9.56 -16.46
N ALA A 537 -22.59 9.45 -16.24
CA ALA A 537 -23.14 8.89 -15.02
C ALA A 537 -22.90 7.38 -14.91
N ARG A 538 -22.42 6.93 -13.75
CA ARG A 538 -22.20 5.51 -13.46
C ARG A 538 -23.49 4.77 -13.15
N ASP A 539 -24.42 5.45 -12.49
CA ASP A 539 -25.70 4.90 -12.06
C ASP A 539 -26.85 5.90 -12.21
N MET A 540 -28.05 5.46 -11.85
CA MET A 540 -29.28 6.26 -11.93
C MET A 540 -29.26 7.46 -10.97
N PHE A 541 -28.52 7.39 -9.86
CA PHE A 541 -28.46 8.44 -8.84
C PHE A 541 -27.53 9.59 -9.25
N GLU A 542 -26.34 9.27 -9.78
CA GLU A 542 -25.44 10.27 -10.36
C GLU A 542 -26.10 11.00 -11.52
N PHE A 543 -26.83 10.26 -12.37
CA PHE A 543 -27.61 10.86 -13.44
C PHE A 543 -28.73 11.75 -12.92
N GLY A 544 -29.57 11.25 -12.01
CA GLY A 544 -30.67 12.00 -11.42
C GLY A 544 -30.22 13.33 -10.80
N ARG A 545 -29.11 13.32 -10.06
CA ARG A 545 -28.49 14.54 -9.50
C ARG A 545 -28.04 15.52 -10.58
N SER A 546 -27.35 15.01 -11.60
CA SER A 546 -26.81 15.83 -12.68
C SER A 546 -27.92 16.48 -13.51
N VAL A 547 -28.97 15.72 -13.84
CA VAL A 547 -30.12 16.22 -14.60
C VAL A 547 -30.98 17.16 -13.75
N ARG A 548 -31.13 16.92 -12.45
CA ARG A 548 -31.75 17.87 -11.53
C ARG A 548 -31.02 19.21 -11.49
N ASP A 549 -29.69 19.20 -11.49
CA ASP A 549 -28.90 20.44 -11.55
C ASP A 549 -29.05 21.16 -12.91
N LEU A 550 -29.41 20.45 -13.99
CA LEU A 550 -29.65 21.01 -15.33
C LEU A 550 -31.10 21.49 -15.56
N LEU A 551 -32.09 20.74 -15.07
CA LEU A 551 -33.52 20.91 -15.39
C LEU A 551 -34.38 21.35 -14.20
N GLY A 552 -33.81 21.42 -13.00
CA GLY A 552 -34.47 21.91 -11.79
C GLY A 552 -35.41 20.89 -11.12
N SER A 553 -36.33 21.39 -10.28
CA SER A 553 -37.21 20.59 -9.43
C SER A 553 -38.21 19.70 -10.17
N ARG A 554 -38.42 19.93 -11.48
CA ARG A 554 -39.32 19.12 -12.31
C ARG A 554 -38.90 17.65 -12.45
N VAL A 555 -37.62 17.37 -12.20
CA VAL A 555 -37.01 16.03 -12.31
C VAL A 555 -36.44 15.57 -10.96
N GLU A 556 -36.97 16.11 -9.86
CA GLU A 556 -36.58 15.72 -8.51
C GLU A 556 -37.00 14.27 -8.20
N LEU A 557 -36.33 13.61 -7.25
CA LEU A 557 -36.52 12.17 -6.99
C LEU A 557 -37.99 11.78 -6.72
N ALA A 558 -38.78 12.65 -6.09
CA ALA A 558 -40.22 12.44 -5.92
C ALA A 558 -40.97 12.24 -7.25
N ALA A 559 -40.63 13.02 -8.28
CA ALA A 559 -41.23 12.90 -9.61
C ALA A 559 -40.81 11.59 -10.29
N TRP A 560 -39.56 11.16 -10.09
CA TRP A 560 -39.10 9.85 -10.56
C TRP A 560 -39.85 8.71 -9.89
N ASN A 561 -39.98 8.73 -8.57
CA ASN A 561 -40.69 7.71 -7.81
C ASN A 561 -42.19 7.67 -8.14
N ALA A 562 -42.81 8.81 -8.43
CA ALA A 562 -44.19 8.86 -8.89
C ALA A 562 -44.38 8.13 -10.23
N GLU A 563 -43.44 8.27 -11.17
CA GLU A 563 -43.49 7.56 -12.44
C GLU A 563 -43.11 6.08 -12.32
N LEU A 564 -42.13 5.73 -11.48
CA LEU A 564 -41.78 4.34 -11.19
C LEU A 564 -42.96 3.58 -10.55
N ALA A 565 -43.67 4.23 -9.63
CA ALA A 565 -44.87 3.66 -9.02
C ALA A 565 -45.99 3.41 -10.05
N LYS A 566 -46.17 4.31 -11.04
CA LYS A 566 -47.12 4.09 -12.16
C LYS A 566 -46.70 2.92 -13.05
N ALA A 567 -45.39 2.69 -13.21
CA ALA A 567 -44.83 1.57 -13.97
C ALA A 567 -44.79 0.24 -13.19
N GLY A 568 -45.11 0.24 -11.89
CA GLY A 568 -45.01 -0.94 -11.02
C GLY A 568 -43.57 -1.31 -10.65
N GLU A 569 -42.62 -0.38 -10.81
CA GLU A 569 -41.21 -0.55 -10.44
C GLU A 569 -40.95 -0.13 -8.98
N PRO A 570 -39.89 -0.68 -8.34
CA PRO A 570 -39.51 -0.29 -6.99
C PRO A 570 -39.04 1.18 -6.95
N GLU A 571 -39.44 1.88 -5.89
CA GLU A 571 -39.01 3.26 -5.63
C GLU A 571 -37.49 3.33 -5.38
N LEU A 572 -36.90 4.42 -5.84
CA LEU A 572 -35.52 4.81 -5.59
C LEU A 572 -35.40 5.54 -4.24
N LEU A 573 -34.35 5.22 -3.49
CA LEU A 573 -34.00 5.85 -2.22
C LEU A 573 -32.62 6.50 -2.35
N ASN A 574 -32.49 7.79 -2.04
CA ASN A 574 -31.20 8.49 -2.05
C ASN A 574 -30.23 7.81 -1.05
N PRO A 575 -29.18 7.10 -1.51
CA PRO A 575 -28.31 6.31 -0.64
C PRO A 575 -27.41 7.18 0.24
N ALA A 576 -27.24 8.47 -0.11
CA ALA A 576 -26.44 9.42 0.65
C ALA A 576 -27.28 10.29 1.60
N ALA A 577 -28.60 10.10 1.66
CA ALA A 577 -29.51 10.98 2.38
C ALA A 577 -29.15 11.12 3.86
N GLU A 578 -28.78 10.04 4.54
CA GLU A 578 -28.37 10.08 5.95
C GLU A 578 -27.06 10.84 6.17
N LYS A 579 -26.09 10.68 5.25
CA LYS A 579 -24.82 11.41 5.29
C LYS A 579 -25.03 12.90 5.05
N GLU A 580 -25.87 13.26 4.07
CA GLU A 580 -26.23 14.64 3.74
C GLU A 580 -26.98 15.30 4.89
N PHE A 581 -27.94 14.59 5.50
CA PHE A 581 -28.69 15.04 6.67
C PHE A 581 -27.78 15.29 7.87
N SER A 582 -26.85 14.36 8.15
CA SER A 582 -25.86 14.53 9.21
C SER A 582 -24.92 15.71 8.96
N SER A 583 -24.56 15.97 7.70
CA SER A 583 -23.72 17.12 7.34
C SER A 583 -24.44 18.46 7.59
N HIS A 584 -25.74 18.54 7.28
CA HIS A 584 -26.56 19.71 7.62
C HIS A 584 -26.69 19.90 9.15
N ARG A 585 -26.78 18.80 9.90
CA ARG A 585 -26.80 18.81 11.38
C ARG A 585 -25.53 19.39 11.96
N GLU A 586 -24.38 18.93 11.49
CA GLU A 586 -23.08 19.45 11.89
C GLU A 586 -22.94 20.93 11.55
N ALA A 587 -23.33 21.34 10.34
CA ALA A 587 -23.28 22.73 9.91
C ALA A 587 -24.20 23.67 10.72
N ALA A 588 -25.35 23.17 11.19
CA ALA A 588 -26.29 23.95 12.00
C ALA A 588 -26.08 23.79 13.53
N ALA A 589 -25.10 23.01 13.98
CA ALA A 589 -25.00 22.58 15.38
C ALA A 589 -24.94 23.73 16.38
N LEU A 590 -24.14 24.78 16.11
CA LEU A 590 -24.06 25.97 16.96
C LEU A 590 -25.42 26.67 17.09
N HIS A 591 -26.10 26.88 15.97
CA HIS A 591 -27.40 27.55 15.93
C HIS A 591 -28.48 26.74 16.63
N LEU A 592 -28.49 25.42 16.44
CA LEU A 592 -29.39 24.50 17.16
C LEU A 592 -29.15 24.56 18.68
N ARG A 593 -27.89 24.60 19.13
CA ARG A 593 -27.58 24.79 20.57
C ARG A 593 -28.10 26.11 21.10
N ARG A 594 -27.89 27.22 20.37
CA ARG A 594 -28.38 28.56 20.75
C ARG A 594 -29.91 28.59 20.88
N ILE A 595 -30.63 28.02 19.92
CA ILE A 595 -32.09 27.91 19.95
C ILE A 595 -32.53 27.11 21.18
N VAL A 596 -31.98 25.91 21.39
CA VAL A 596 -32.39 25.03 22.50
C VAL A 596 -32.03 25.62 23.86
N ALA A 597 -30.86 26.23 24.02
CA ALA A 597 -30.48 26.89 25.26
C ALA A 597 -31.47 28.00 25.61
N THR A 598 -31.84 28.84 24.64
CA THR A 598 -32.79 29.93 24.85
C THR A 598 -34.19 29.40 25.21
N LEU A 599 -34.73 28.46 24.42
CA LEU A 599 -36.05 27.88 24.67
C LEU A 599 -36.16 27.17 26.03
N THR A 600 -35.11 26.45 26.44
CA THR A 600 -35.11 25.71 27.71
C THR A 600 -34.89 26.62 28.92
N ALA A 601 -34.31 27.80 28.74
CA ALA A 601 -34.20 28.84 29.76
C ALA A 601 -35.56 29.52 30.03
N ASP A 602 -36.32 29.83 28.97
CA ASP A 602 -37.58 30.58 29.07
C ASP A 602 -38.79 29.71 29.48
N ASN A 603 -38.74 28.39 29.24
CA ASN A 603 -39.83 27.47 29.53
C ASN A 603 -39.58 26.64 30.80
N SER A 604 -40.08 27.09 31.96
CA SER A 604 -39.89 26.42 33.26
C SER A 604 -40.46 25.00 33.33
N ASP A 605 -41.49 24.69 32.54
CA ASP A 605 -42.20 23.40 32.54
C ASP A 605 -41.68 22.44 31.45
N GLY A 606 -40.84 22.92 30.53
CA GLY A 606 -40.27 22.15 29.42
C GLY A 606 -39.05 21.28 29.79
N PRO A 607 -38.54 20.45 28.87
CA PRO A 607 -37.32 19.67 29.08
C PRO A 607 -36.09 20.58 29.28
N THR A 608 -35.07 20.09 30.01
CA THR A 608 -33.80 20.83 30.18
C THR A 608 -32.93 20.73 28.93
N TYR A 609 -31.96 21.63 28.80
CA TYR A 609 -30.96 21.62 27.72
C TYR A 609 -30.32 20.22 27.52
N LEU A 610 -29.85 19.61 28.61
CA LEU A 610 -29.22 18.27 28.61
C LEU A 610 -30.15 17.13 28.16
N LYS A 611 -31.47 17.31 28.26
CA LYS A 611 -32.45 16.32 27.77
C LYS A 611 -32.87 16.58 26.32
N SER A 612 -32.71 17.81 25.85
CA SER A 612 -33.22 18.27 24.56
C SER A 612 -32.21 18.10 23.43
N ILE A 613 -30.93 18.43 23.68
CA ILE A 613 -29.86 18.30 22.67
C ILE A 613 -29.69 16.86 22.16
N PRO A 614 -29.60 15.81 23.01
CA PRO A 614 -29.44 14.44 22.51
C PRO A 614 -30.62 13.95 21.66
N ARG A 615 -31.83 14.46 21.89
CA ARG A 615 -33.01 14.14 21.07
C ARG A 615 -32.88 14.73 19.68
N ILE A 616 -32.43 15.98 19.57
CA ILE A 616 -32.18 16.65 18.29
C ILE A 616 -31.01 15.98 17.54
N GLU A 617 -29.95 15.61 18.26
CA GLU A 617 -28.78 14.94 17.68
C GLU A 617 -29.07 13.53 17.17
N SER A 618 -30.05 12.84 17.78
CA SER A 618 -30.47 11.48 17.38
C SER A 618 -31.51 11.44 16.26
N VAL A 619 -32.01 12.58 15.79
CA VAL A 619 -32.90 12.63 14.61
C VAL A 619 -32.10 12.21 13.36
N GLY A 620 -32.48 11.07 12.78
CA GLY A 620 -32.00 10.60 11.48
C GLY A 620 -32.83 11.15 10.32
N CYS A 621 -32.37 10.91 9.09
CA CYS A 621 -33.07 11.35 7.89
C CYS A 621 -34.41 10.61 7.73
N PRO A 622 -35.55 11.32 7.63
CA PRO A 622 -36.83 10.67 7.37
C PRO A 622 -36.83 9.96 6.01
N ASN A 623 -37.42 8.77 5.95
CA ASN A 623 -37.52 7.99 4.71
C ASN A 623 -38.21 8.78 3.58
N ASP A 624 -39.20 9.62 3.92
CA ASP A 624 -39.93 10.43 2.94
C ASP A 624 -39.01 11.48 2.28
N VAL A 625 -38.06 12.04 3.02
CA VAL A 625 -37.04 12.97 2.50
C VAL A 625 -36.07 12.22 1.59
N ALA A 626 -35.63 11.02 2.00
CA ALA A 626 -34.75 10.16 1.20
C ALA A 626 -35.42 9.67 -0.10
N ARG A 627 -36.75 9.58 -0.13
CA ARG A 627 -37.56 9.26 -1.33
C ARG A 627 -37.90 10.47 -2.18
N ALA A 628 -37.85 11.67 -1.61
CA ALA A 628 -38.30 12.87 -2.29
C ALA A 628 -37.17 13.62 -3.00
N PHE A 629 -35.92 13.53 -2.52
CA PHE A 629 -34.83 14.39 -3.01
C PHE A 629 -33.56 13.64 -3.41
N TRP A 630 -33.00 14.01 -4.58
CA TRP A 630 -31.69 13.55 -5.05
C TRP A 630 -30.53 14.04 -4.19
N ARG A 631 -30.69 15.24 -3.61
CA ARG A 631 -29.83 15.83 -2.57
C ARG A 631 -30.73 16.41 -1.49
N VAL A 632 -30.50 16.05 -0.23
CA VAL A 632 -31.31 16.52 0.89
C VAL A 632 -31.18 18.05 1.02
N PRO A 633 -32.26 18.83 0.84
CA PRO A 633 -32.22 20.27 1.07
C PRO A 633 -32.11 20.59 2.57
N PHE A 634 -31.43 21.67 2.91
CA PHE A 634 -31.32 22.11 4.31
C PHE A 634 -32.69 22.40 4.93
N SER A 635 -33.62 22.97 4.16
CA SER A 635 -35.00 23.23 4.62
C SER A 635 -35.73 21.94 5.06
N GLU A 636 -35.49 20.81 4.40
CA GLU A 636 -36.11 19.52 4.74
C GLU A 636 -35.44 18.88 5.95
N PHE A 637 -34.12 19.00 6.05
CA PHE A 637 -33.38 18.69 7.27
C PHE A 637 -33.96 19.46 8.47
N PHE A 638 -34.14 20.77 8.31
CA PHE A 638 -34.58 21.62 9.40
C PHE A 638 -36.04 21.34 9.76
N LYS A 639 -36.94 21.11 8.79
CA LYS A 639 -38.32 20.67 9.05
C LYS A 639 -38.38 19.38 9.88
N ALA A 640 -37.50 18.42 9.60
CA ALA A 640 -37.45 17.17 10.36
C ALA A 640 -37.03 17.39 11.82
N ILE A 641 -36.06 18.27 12.05
CA ILE A 641 -35.61 18.64 13.40
C ILE A 641 -36.60 19.58 14.10
N ALA A 642 -37.30 20.43 13.36
CA ALA A 642 -38.25 21.41 13.90
C ALA A 642 -39.30 20.74 14.77
N LYS A 643 -39.73 19.51 14.46
CA LYS A 643 -40.67 18.74 15.29
C LYS A 643 -40.15 18.51 16.71
N GLU A 644 -38.86 18.20 16.87
CA GLU A 644 -38.24 18.02 18.18
C GLU A 644 -38.03 19.37 18.90
N ILE A 645 -37.68 20.43 18.17
CA ILE A 645 -37.56 21.79 18.73
C ILE A 645 -38.94 22.32 19.18
N ILE A 646 -40.02 22.04 18.43
CA ILE A 646 -41.39 22.39 18.81
C ILE A 646 -41.77 21.73 20.14
N SER A 647 -41.32 20.49 20.36
CA SER A 647 -41.56 19.78 21.63
C SER A 647 -40.90 20.44 22.85
N THR A 648 -39.92 21.33 22.64
CA THR A 648 -39.30 22.13 23.71
C THR A 648 -40.00 23.47 23.97
N GLY A 649 -40.94 23.88 23.09
CA GLY A 649 -41.75 25.09 23.20
C GLY A 649 -41.21 26.25 22.35
N ILE A 650 -41.51 26.26 21.04
CA ILE A 650 -41.11 27.33 20.10
C ILE A 650 -42.00 28.57 20.27
N THR A 651 -41.40 29.76 20.19
CA THR A 651 -42.10 31.06 20.04
C THR A 651 -42.49 31.32 18.58
N ASP A 652 -43.53 32.13 18.34
CA ASP A 652 -44.01 32.44 16.98
C ASP A 652 -42.88 33.02 16.09
N ASP A 653 -42.03 33.89 16.64
CA ASP A 653 -40.88 34.49 15.95
C ASP A 653 -39.85 33.45 15.49
N LEU A 654 -39.54 32.46 16.34
CA LEU A 654 -38.65 31.35 15.97
C LEU A 654 -39.29 30.46 14.91
N SER A 655 -40.61 30.28 14.92
CA SER A 655 -41.32 29.50 13.90
C SER A 655 -41.17 30.12 12.51
N GLU A 656 -41.24 31.45 12.40
CA GLU A 656 -41.04 32.18 11.14
C GLU A 656 -39.59 32.08 10.63
N ILE A 657 -38.60 32.26 11.52
CA ILE A 657 -37.17 32.10 11.20
C ILE A 657 -36.89 30.69 10.67
N VAL A 658 -37.48 29.68 11.32
CA VAL A 658 -37.36 28.28 10.95
C VAL A 658 -38.01 27.99 9.59
N ALA A 659 -39.13 28.62 9.27
CA ALA A 659 -39.79 28.46 7.98
C ALA A 659 -39.03 29.15 6.82
N ALA A 660 -38.28 30.21 7.12
CA ALA A 660 -37.54 31.00 6.13
C ALA A 660 -36.11 30.48 5.84
N ALA A 661 -35.52 29.68 6.73
CA ALA A 661 -34.14 29.21 6.60
C ALA A 661 -33.98 28.09 5.54
N ASP A 662 -33.24 28.39 4.47
CA ASP A 662 -32.93 27.47 3.38
C ASP A 662 -31.46 26.98 3.38
N SER A 663 -30.67 27.49 4.32
CA SER A 663 -29.24 27.21 4.47
C SER A 663 -28.77 27.51 5.90
N PRO A 664 -27.65 26.92 6.36
CA PRO A 664 -27.04 27.25 7.64
C PRO A 664 -26.73 28.75 7.77
N ASP A 665 -26.24 29.37 6.71
CA ASP A 665 -25.91 30.80 6.69
C ASP A 665 -27.15 31.70 6.77
N ALA A 666 -28.27 31.30 6.13
CA ALA A 666 -29.54 32.00 6.27
C ALA A 666 -30.07 31.89 7.70
N LEU A 667 -30.02 30.70 8.29
CA LEU A 667 -30.38 30.49 9.69
C LEU A 667 -29.53 31.36 10.62
N ALA A 668 -28.22 31.41 10.39
CA ALA A 668 -27.30 32.24 11.17
C ALA A 668 -27.69 33.72 11.12
N ARG A 669 -27.89 34.27 9.91
CA ARG A 669 -28.28 35.68 9.72
C ARG A 669 -29.60 36.00 10.42
N HIS A 670 -30.62 35.16 10.27
CA HIS A 670 -31.92 35.40 10.89
C HIS A 670 -31.88 35.31 12.42
N LEU A 671 -31.07 34.40 12.98
CA LEU A 671 -30.88 34.31 14.43
C LEU A 671 -30.09 35.48 15.00
N ASP A 672 -29.12 36.02 14.25
CA ASP A 672 -28.32 37.17 14.68
C ASP A 672 -29.09 38.50 14.59
N GLU A 673 -30.13 38.57 13.75
CA GLU A 673 -31.08 39.69 13.70
C GLU A 673 -32.09 39.69 14.86
N THR A 674 -32.12 38.62 15.67
CA THR A 674 -33.08 38.45 16.77
C THR A 674 -32.45 38.77 18.13
N ASP A 675 -32.90 39.85 18.78
CA ASP A 675 -32.38 40.30 20.10
C ASP A 675 -32.65 39.31 21.26
N GLN A 676 -33.50 38.31 21.06
CA GLN A 676 -33.93 37.36 22.09
C GLN A 676 -33.05 36.10 22.18
N MET A 677 -32.11 35.88 21.25
CA MET A 677 -31.28 34.67 21.22
C MET A 677 -29.99 34.82 22.02
N ALA A 678 -29.54 33.74 22.66
CA ALA A 678 -28.20 33.69 23.27
C ALA A 678 -27.13 34.03 22.21
N ILE A 679 -26.37 35.11 22.43
CA ILE A 679 -25.37 35.64 21.48
C ILE A 679 -24.10 34.79 21.48
N ALA A 680 -23.74 34.21 22.63
CA ALA A 680 -22.56 33.36 22.79
C ALA A 680 -22.90 31.87 22.60
N ASP A 681 -21.90 31.03 22.30
CA ASP A 681 -22.09 29.58 22.29
C ASP A 681 -22.51 29.12 23.70
N PRO A 682 -23.65 28.44 23.84
CA PRO A 682 -24.13 27.94 25.12
C PRO A 682 -23.13 27.08 25.89
N LEU A 683 -22.25 26.37 25.18
CA LEU A 683 -21.20 25.57 25.80
C LEU A 683 -20.07 26.44 26.37
N ASP A 684 -19.70 27.53 25.69
CA ASP A 684 -18.73 28.50 26.20
C ASP A 684 -19.30 29.20 27.46
N VAL A 685 -20.59 29.56 27.45
CA VAL A 685 -21.28 30.16 28.62
C VAL A 685 -21.32 29.17 29.80
N SER A 686 -21.68 27.91 29.56
CA SER A 686 -21.66 26.84 30.57
C SER A 686 -20.27 26.65 31.17
N ARG A 687 -19.24 26.59 30.32
CA ARG A 687 -17.84 26.47 30.78
C ARG A 687 -17.44 27.64 31.68
N ASP A 688 -17.69 28.87 31.23
CA ASP A 688 -17.34 30.08 31.97
C ASP A 688 -18.07 30.11 33.33
N ASN A 689 -19.36 29.73 33.35
CA ASN A 689 -20.15 29.63 34.57
C ASN A 689 -19.65 28.54 35.52
N ARG A 690 -19.30 27.35 35.00
CA ARG A 690 -18.75 26.26 35.82
C ARG A 690 -17.40 26.61 36.41
N LYS A 691 -16.55 27.27 35.63
CA LYS A 691 -15.25 27.80 36.09
C LYS A 691 -15.46 28.81 37.23
N LEU A 692 -16.38 29.76 37.05
CA LEU A 692 -16.73 30.72 38.09
C LEU A 692 -17.26 30.02 39.36
N VAL A 693 -18.09 28.98 39.22
CA VAL A 693 -18.57 28.23 40.40
C VAL A 693 -17.43 27.52 41.12
N ALA A 694 -16.51 26.87 40.40
CA ALA A 694 -15.35 26.22 41.01
C ALA A 694 -14.48 27.23 41.78
N GLU A 695 -14.14 28.36 41.15
CA GLU A 695 -13.36 29.45 41.76
C GLU A 695 -14.04 29.99 43.03
N VAL A 696 -15.33 30.31 42.94
CA VAL A 696 -16.09 30.85 44.07
C VAL A 696 -16.29 29.81 45.16
N LEU A 697 -16.46 28.52 44.83
CA LEU A 697 -16.65 27.44 45.80
C LEU A 697 -15.38 27.15 46.59
N ASP A 698 -14.21 27.15 45.94
CA ASP A 698 -12.94 26.93 46.60
C ASP A 698 -12.61 28.08 47.57
N GLU A 699 -12.82 29.33 47.13
CA GLU A 699 -12.67 30.50 48.00
C GLU A 699 -13.72 30.52 49.12
N PHE A 700 -14.98 30.17 48.82
CA PHE A 700 -16.02 30.02 49.83
C PHE A 700 -15.63 29.00 50.91
N ARG A 701 -15.10 27.83 50.51
CA ARG A 701 -14.62 26.80 51.44
C ARG A 701 -13.50 27.32 52.34
N LEU A 702 -12.56 28.09 51.78
CA LEU A 702 -11.49 28.73 52.55
C LEU A 702 -12.06 29.74 53.56
N ILE A 703 -12.97 30.61 53.13
CA ILE A 703 -13.61 31.62 53.98
C ILE A 703 -14.39 30.96 55.12
N VAL A 704 -15.20 29.94 54.82
CA VAL A 704 -16.01 29.23 55.81
C VAL A 704 -15.13 28.42 56.76
N THR A 705 -14.08 27.78 56.27
CA THR A 705 -13.11 27.06 57.12
C THR A 705 -12.42 28.04 58.08
N ALA A 706 -11.94 29.18 57.59
CA ALA A 706 -11.34 30.22 58.42
C ALA A 706 -12.35 30.78 59.45
N TRP A 707 -13.60 31.02 59.03
CA TRP A 707 -14.68 31.46 59.91
C TRP A 707 -14.98 30.46 61.03
N HIS A 708 -15.02 29.16 60.74
CA HIS A 708 -15.20 28.10 61.75
C HIS A 708 -14.00 27.91 62.67
N THR A 709 -12.78 28.20 62.19
CA THR A 709 -11.55 28.02 62.97
C THR A 709 -11.33 29.15 63.99
N ASP A 710 -11.76 30.38 63.66
CA ASP A 710 -11.59 31.56 64.51
C ASP A 710 -12.76 31.80 65.48
N ALA A 711 -13.99 31.48 65.05
CA ALA A 711 -15.15 31.53 65.93
C ALA A 711 -15.26 30.22 66.69
N GLY A 712 -14.84 30.18 67.96
CA GLY A 712 -15.03 29.04 68.89
C GLY A 712 -16.50 28.67 69.13
N ARG A 713 -17.21 28.25 68.08
CA ARG A 713 -18.62 27.88 68.03
C ARG A 713 -18.71 26.35 67.92
N GLU A 714 -19.67 25.78 68.62
CA GLU A 714 -19.91 24.34 68.79
C GLU A 714 -20.29 23.56 67.51
N HIS A 715 -20.20 24.16 66.32
CA HIS A 715 -20.70 23.58 65.07
C HIS A 715 -19.54 23.06 64.22
N SER A 716 -19.55 21.75 63.97
CA SER A 716 -18.56 21.07 63.13
C SER A 716 -18.68 21.48 61.65
N ALA A 717 -17.54 21.63 60.97
CA ALA A 717 -17.45 21.90 59.54
C ALA A 717 -17.56 20.62 58.67
N ASP A 718 -17.88 19.47 59.28
CA ASP A 718 -17.96 18.15 58.59
C ASP A 718 -18.90 18.13 57.38
N TRP A 719 -19.91 19.02 57.34
CA TRP A 719 -20.84 19.14 56.21
C TRP A 719 -20.20 19.77 54.95
N LEU A 720 -19.06 20.48 55.11
CA LEU A 720 -18.37 21.17 54.02
C LEU A 720 -17.62 20.19 53.10
N ASP A 721 -17.06 19.11 53.65
CA ASP A 721 -16.29 18.09 52.92
C ASP A 721 -17.16 17.34 51.88
N GLY A 722 -18.45 17.16 52.18
CA GLY A 722 -19.43 16.48 51.33
C GLY A 722 -20.25 17.41 50.42
N PHE A 723 -20.21 18.73 50.62
CA PHE A 723 -21.03 19.67 49.85
C PHE A 723 -20.53 19.83 48.41
N ARG A 724 -21.43 19.60 47.44
CA ARG A 724 -21.18 19.74 46.00
C ARG A 724 -22.38 20.46 45.37
N PRO A 725 -22.22 21.68 44.81
CA PRO A 725 -23.32 22.39 44.17
C PRO A 725 -23.71 21.81 42.80
N ASP A 726 -22.97 20.80 42.29
CA ASP A 726 -23.10 20.21 40.96
C ASP A 726 -24.53 19.82 40.58
N THR A 727 -25.33 19.33 41.54
CA THR A 727 -26.71 18.91 41.29
C THR A 727 -27.64 20.10 41.03
N LEU A 728 -27.41 21.23 41.69
CA LEU A 728 -28.20 22.45 41.51
C LEU A 728 -27.76 23.24 40.28
N MET A 729 -26.47 23.19 39.96
CA MET A 729 -25.96 23.68 38.69
C MET A 729 -26.59 22.95 37.50
N ALA A 730 -26.67 21.61 37.57
CA ALA A 730 -27.27 20.79 36.52
C ALA A 730 -28.78 21.04 36.33
N GLN A 731 -29.46 21.58 37.35
CA GLN A 731 -30.88 21.96 37.32
C GLN A 731 -31.11 23.42 36.92
N ASN A 732 -30.07 24.27 36.97
CA ASN A 732 -30.19 25.68 36.65
C ASN A 732 -30.25 25.89 35.13
N ARG A 733 -31.40 26.36 34.64
CA ARG A 733 -31.67 26.51 33.20
C ARG A 733 -30.91 27.66 32.54
N THR A 734 -30.41 28.62 33.32
CA THR A 734 -29.67 29.79 32.80
C THR A 734 -28.18 29.55 32.59
N ILE A 735 -27.65 28.40 33.04
CA ILE A 735 -26.21 28.07 32.96
C ILE A 735 -25.68 28.09 31.52
N TYR A 736 -26.56 27.89 30.53
CA TYR A 736 -26.24 27.84 29.10
C TYR A 736 -26.57 29.14 28.34
N THR A 737 -27.24 30.13 28.97
CA THR A 737 -27.75 31.32 28.26
C THR A 737 -27.20 32.63 28.81
N VAL A 738 -26.89 32.69 30.11
CA VAL A 738 -26.47 33.91 30.79
C VAL A 738 -25.14 33.68 31.50
N ARG A 739 -24.20 34.63 31.35
CA ARG A 739 -22.97 34.64 32.16
C ARG A 739 -23.29 35.02 33.59
N TRP A 740 -22.96 34.14 34.53
CA TRP A 740 -23.19 34.33 35.95
C TRP A 740 -22.18 35.29 36.55
N THR A 741 -22.59 35.89 37.67
CA THR A 741 -21.71 36.68 38.55
C THR A 741 -21.49 35.93 39.86
N GLN A 742 -20.51 36.36 40.67
CA GLN A 742 -20.27 35.77 41.99
C GLN A 742 -21.53 35.76 42.86
N ARG A 743 -22.35 36.81 42.79
CA ARG A 743 -23.66 36.88 43.46
C ARG A 743 -24.58 35.71 43.08
N THR A 744 -24.72 35.44 41.78
CA THR A 744 -25.56 34.34 41.27
C THR A 744 -25.06 32.99 41.80
N VAL A 745 -23.74 32.82 41.88
CA VAL A 745 -23.12 31.62 42.46
C VAL A 745 -23.37 31.53 43.97
N PHE A 746 -23.31 32.63 44.72
CA PHE A 746 -23.63 32.62 46.14
C PHE A 746 -25.09 32.28 46.42
N GLU A 747 -26.03 32.80 45.62
CA GLU A 747 -27.44 32.43 45.70
C GLU A 747 -27.62 30.92 45.47
N LEU A 748 -26.92 30.36 44.47
CA LEU A 748 -26.92 28.92 44.19
C LEU A 748 -26.33 28.08 45.34
N ILE A 749 -25.17 28.50 45.89
CA ILE A 749 -24.53 27.84 47.03
C ILE A 749 -25.47 27.89 48.23
N ALA A 750 -26.02 29.07 48.54
CA ALA A 750 -26.92 29.27 49.67
C ALA A 750 -28.15 28.37 49.57
N ASP A 751 -28.72 28.20 48.38
CA ASP A 751 -29.89 27.33 48.18
C ASP A 751 -29.53 25.85 48.34
N GLY A 752 -28.30 25.46 48.00
CA GLY A 752 -27.83 24.07 48.09
C GLY A 752 -27.24 23.60 49.41
N LEU A 753 -26.96 24.50 50.34
CA LEU A 753 -26.42 24.12 51.64
C LEU A 753 -27.31 23.06 52.33
N PRO A 754 -26.74 22.05 52.99
CA PRO A 754 -27.53 21.09 53.76
C PRO A 754 -28.19 21.77 54.98
N ASP A 755 -29.26 21.18 55.53
CA ASP A 755 -29.95 21.72 56.72
C ASP A 755 -29.03 21.80 57.96
N ALA A 756 -27.93 21.04 57.97
CA ALA A 756 -26.90 21.08 59.00
C ALA A 756 -26.00 22.33 58.93
N ALA A 757 -26.04 23.08 57.82
CA ALA A 757 -25.26 24.32 57.68
C ALA A 757 -25.93 25.47 58.46
N PRO A 758 -25.15 26.37 59.11
CA PRO A 758 -25.72 27.45 59.90
C PRO A 758 -26.63 28.39 59.09
N GLN A 759 -27.82 28.71 59.61
CA GLN A 759 -28.77 29.62 58.95
C GLN A 759 -28.20 31.03 58.73
N ASP A 760 -27.38 31.54 59.67
CA ASP A 760 -26.68 32.83 59.57
C ASP A 760 -25.70 32.86 58.38
N LEU A 761 -25.07 31.73 58.03
CA LEU A 761 -24.21 31.62 56.85
C LEU A 761 -25.04 31.67 55.56
N ARG A 762 -26.19 30.98 55.55
CA ARG A 762 -27.13 30.98 54.42
C ARG A 762 -27.67 32.39 54.13
N GLU A 763 -28.00 33.17 55.16
CA GLU A 763 -28.46 34.56 55.01
C GLU A 763 -27.36 35.50 54.53
N ARG A 764 -26.12 35.35 55.03
CA ARG A 764 -24.97 36.17 54.59
C ARG A 764 -24.58 35.90 53.15
N LEU A 765 -24.62 34.64 52.71
CA LEU A 765 -24.40 34.27 51.31
C LEU A 765 -25.41 34.92 50.37
N LYS A 766 -26.71 34.92 50.72
CA LYS A 766 -27.77 35.54 49.90
C LYS A 766 -27.62 37.06 49.77
N ASN A 767 -26.94 37.71 50.71
CA ASN A 767 -26.75 39.16 50.72
C ASN A 767 -25.39 39.61 50.14
N ALA A 768 -24.41 38.70 50.02
CA ALA A 768 -23.08 39.00 49.51
C ALA A 768 -23.09 39.26 47.99
N GLN A 769 -22.28 40.23 47.54
CA GLN A 769 -22.12 40.55 46.11
C GLN A 769 -20.79 40.03 45.54
N SER A 770 -19.76 39.94 46.39
CA SER A 770 -18.43 39.41 46.06
C SER A 770 -17.82 38.59 47.21
N LEU A 771 -16.78 37.82 46.91
CA LEU A 771 -15.98 37.07 47.90
C LEU A 771 -15.38 37.99 48.98
N GLU A 772 -15.08 39.26 48.68
CA GLU A 772 -14.63 40.21 49.70
C GLU A 772 -15.76 40.60 50.66
N THR A 773 -16.92 40.97 50.12
CA THR A 773 -18.09 41.33 50.95
C THR A 773 -18.54 40.17 51.83
N LEU A 774 -18.40 38.92 51.35
CA LEU A 774 -18.67 37.72 52.14
C LEU A 774 -17.68 37.60 53.31
N SER A 775 -16.38 37.84 53.09
CA SER A 775 -15.38 37.87 54.17
C SER A 775 -15.72 38.85 55.27
N GLU A 776 -16.00 40.08 54.85
CA GLU A 776 -16.22 41.20 55.75
C GLU A 776 -17.46 40.93 56.59
N SER A 777 -18.50 40.40 55.95
CA SER A 777 -19.72 39.99 56.64
C SER A 777 -19.49 38.85 57.63
N LEU A 778 -18.59 37.91 57.35
CA LEU A 778 -18.26 36.80 58.25
C LEU A 778 -17.18 37.15 59.28
N GLY A 779 -16.61 38.36 59.21
CA GLY A 779 -15.55 38.82 60.11
C GLY A 779 -14.21 38.11 59.88
N VAL A 780 -13.99 37.54 58.69
CA VAL A 780 -12.76 36.83 58.35
C VAL A 780 -11.75 37.82 57.75
N SER A 781 -10.62 38.02 58.41
CA SER A 781 -9.53 38.87 57.92
C SER A 781 -8.68 38.16 56.84
N PRO A 782 -7.97 38.89 55.97
CA PRO A 782 -7.00 38.32 55.03
C PRO A 782 -5.95 37.44 55.71
N GLU A 783 -5.47 37.83 56.90
CA GLU A 783 -4.48 37.07 57.68
C GLU A 783 -5.04 35.73 58.19
N GLN A 784 -6.32 35.67 58.55
CA GLN A 784 -7.00 34.43 58.94
C GLN A 784 -7.28 33.50 57.75
N ARG A 785 -7.55 34.07 56.57
CA ARG A 785 -7.64 33.32 55.31
C ARG A 785 -6.30 32.68 54.94
N ASP A 786 -5.22 33.45 55.02
CA ASP A 786 -3.85 32.98 54.74
C ASP A 786 -3.40 31.89 55.74
N GLY A 787 -3.81 31.98 57.01
CA GLY A 787 -3.56 30.96 58.03
C GLY A 787 -4.33 29.63 57.81
N ALA A 788 -5.54 29.70 57.27
CA ALA A 788 -6.34 28.54 56.89
C ALA A 788 -5.79 27.87 55.60
N ALA A 789 -5.34 28.68 54.64
CA ALA A 789 -4.66 28.23 53.43
C ALA A 789 -3.39 27.43 53.77
N ALA A 790 -2.54 27.91 54.69
CA ALA A 790 -1.32 27.23 55.10
C ALA A 790 -1.54 25.84 55.76
N THR A 791 -2.72 25.58 56.32
CA THR A 791 -3.05 24.29 56.96
C THR A 791 -3.62 23.30 55.94
N LEU A 792 -4.42 23.76 54.98
CA LEU A 792 -4.95 22.98 53.86
C LEU A 792 -3.85 22.62 52.83
N GLU A 793 -2.95 23.59 52.58
CA GLU A 793 -1.88 23.53 51.59
C GLU A 793 -0.72 22.61 52.03
N LYS A 794 -0.38 22.58 53.33
CA LYS A 794 0.74 21.81 53.88
C LYS A 794 0.49 20.29 53.91
N VAL A 795 -0.77 19.85 53.94
CA VAL A 795 -1.13 18.42 53.86
C VAL A 795 -1.17 17.92 52.41
N GLN A 796 -1.48 18.79 51.44
CA GLN A 796 -1.62 18.41 50.03
C GLN A 796 -0.33 18.60 49.20
N GLN A 797 0.52 19.58 49.53
CA GLN A 797 1.62 20.00 48.63
C GLN A 797 2.99 19.37 48.85
N ASP A 798 3.34 18.92 50.07
CA ASP A 798 4.73 18.50 50.36
C ASP A 798 5.13 17.14 49.73
N ALA A 799 4.17 16.32 49.29
CA ALA A 799 4.44 15.01 48.68
C ALA A 799 4.47 15.01 47.14
N ALA A 800 3.73 15.90 46.46
CA ALA A 800 3.55 15.86 45.00
C ALA A 800 4.37 16.92 44.24
N ARG A 801 4.52 18.15 44.79
CA ARG A 801 4.90 19.36 44.03
C ARG A 801 6.37 19.42 43.57
N ARG A 802 7.29 18.65 44.14
CA ARG A 802 8.74 18.72 43.80
C ARG A 802 9.18 17.85 42.61
N LYS A 803 8.31 17.01 42.03
CA LYS A 803 8.69 16.10 40.92
C LYS A 803 7.98 16.37 39.59
N SER A 804 6.96 17.24 39.53
CA SER A 804 6.06 17.38 38.37
C SER A 804 6.06 18.75 37.67
N MET A 805 6.78 19.76 38.17
CA MET A 805 6.80 21.11 37.58
C MET A 805 7.65 21.18 36.30
N VAL A 806 7.07 21.67 35.19
CA VAL A 806 7.68 21.80 33.85
C VAL A 806 7.47 23.21 33.32
N GLN A 807 8.37 23.74 32.50
CA GLN A 807 8.17 25.04 31.84
C GLN A 807 7.30 24.89 30.60
N VAL A 808 6.21 25.66 30.52
CA VAL A 808 5.27 25.71 29.39
C VAL A 808 5.00 27.18 29.05
N CYS A 809 5.29 27.57 27.81
CA CYS A 809 5.16 28.94 27.30
C CYS A 809 5.84 29.98 28.22
N GLY A 810 7.02 29.66 28.74
CA GLY A 810 7.81 30.57 29.59
C GLY A 810 7.38 30.66 31.06
N ALA A 811 6.32 29.95 31.46
CA ALA A 811 5.83 29.89 32.83
C ALA A 811 5.82 28.44 33.38
N GLY A 812 5.95 28.27 34.69
CA GLY A 812 5.91 26.95 35.32
C GLY A 812 4.49 26.35 35.32
N PHE A 813 4.37 25.08 34.95
CA PHE A 813 3.14 24.31 34.88
C PHE A 813 3.31 22.95 35.59
N ASP A 814 2.34 22.56 36.41
CA ASP A 814 2.34 21.25 37.07
C ASP A 814 1.85 20.15 36.11
N ASN A 815 2.74 19.25 35.71
CA ASN A 815 2.47 18.14 34.79
C ASN A 815 1.89 16.89 35.48
N SER A 816 1.06 17.10 36.50
CA SER A 816 0.26 16.06 37.11
C SER A 816 -0.96 15.77 36.23
N GLU A 817 -1.39 14.50 36.17
CA GLU A 817 -2.51 14.06 35.32
C GLU A 817 -3.81 14.81 35.64
N THR A 818 -3.98 15.22 36.91
CA THR A 818 -5.11 16.00 37.42
C THR A 818 -5.11 17.46 36.99
N ASN A 819 -3.96 18.01 36.57
CA ASN A 819 -3.82 19.44 36.25
C ASN A 819 -3.80 19.71 34.73
N ILE A 820 -3.84 18.67 33.88
CA ILE A 820 -3.85 18.81 32.41
C ILE A 820 -5.05 19.64 31.92
N SER A 821 -6.19 19.62 32.60
CA SER A 821 -7.37 20.44 32.25
C SER A 821 -7.09 21.95 32.31
N ALA A 822 -6.15 22.38 33.15
CA ALA A 822 -5.74 23.79 33.27
C ALA A 822 -4.72 24.22 32.19
N LEU A 823 -4.23 23.30 31.36
CA LEU A 823 -3.18 23.57 30.36
C LEU A 823 -3.64 24.55 29.28
N PHE A 824 -4.91 24.47 28.86
CA PHE A 824 -5.47 25.37 27.84
C PHE A 824 -5.39 26.82 28.30
N ASP A 825 -5.93 27.10 29.49
CA ASP A 825 -5.93 28.43 30.09
C ASP A 825 -4.51 28.93 30.36
N HIS A 826 -3.62 28.04 30.81
CA HIS A 826 -2.21 28.36 31.01
C HIS A 826 -1.57 28.86 29.70
N ILE A 827 -1.72 28.14 28.59
CA ILE A 827 -1.17 28.51 27.29
C ILE A 827 -1.84 29.78 26.73
N ALA A 828 -3.17 29.92 26.89
CA ALA A 828 -3.94 31.08 26.47
C ALA A 828 -3.50 32.38 27.17
N ASN A 829 -3.13 32.29 28.45
CA ASN A 829 -2.66 33.44 29.22
C ASN A 829 -1.23 33.87 28.88
N GLN A 830 -0.40 32.99 28.32
CA GLN A 830 1.00 33.31 27.98
C GLN A 830 1.19 33.81 26.55
N ILE A 831 0.34 33.36 25.62
CA ILE A 831 0.36 33.78 24.22
C ILE A 831 -1.07 34.10 23.85
N ASP A 832 -1.38 35.37 23.58
CA ASP A 832 -2.69 35.79 23.10
C ASP A 832 -2.95 35.32 21.65
N ASP A 833 -4.22 35.32 21.22
CA ASP A 833 -4.60 34.81 19.90
C ASP A 833 -4.02 35.64 18.73
N GLU A 834 -3.78 36.94 18.92
CA GLU A 834 -3.20 37.81 17.87
C GLU A 834 -1.73 37.47 17.67
N SER A 835 -0.96 37.47 18.77
CA SER A 835 0.44 37.05 18.79
C SER A 835 0.65 35.65 18.23
N LEU A 836 -0.29 34.71 18.48
CA LEU A 836 -0.23 33.35 17.95
C LEU A 836 -0.42 33.30 16.43
N THR A 837 -1.34 34.10 15.87
CA THR A 837 -1.56 34.16 14.41
C THR A 837 -0.54 34.99 13.64
N ASP A 838 0.14 35.93 14.31
CA ASP A 838 1.24 36.70 13.73
C ASP A 838 2.51 35.85 13.53
N MET A 839 2.59 34.68 14.18
CA MET A 839 3.65 33.71 13.94
C MET A 839 3.54 33.10 12.52
N PRO A 840 4.67 32.69 11.91
CA PRO A 840 4.66 32.00 10.61
C PRO A 840 3.73 30.78 10.63
N GLY A 841 2.60 30.90 9.93
CA GLY A 841 1.56 29.88 9.87
C GLY A 841 1.71 28.94 8.68
N PHE A 842 0.60 28.26 8.34
CA PHE A 842 0.52 27.34 7.21
C PHE A 842 -0.67 27.62 6.30
N ASP A 843 -0.62 27.09 5.08
CA ASP A 843 -1.70 27.17 4.11
C ASP A 843 -2.23 25.77 3.80
N LEU A 844 -3.55 25.58 3.94
CA LEU A 844 -4.23 24.33 3.66
C LEU A 844 -4.18 23.94 2.17
N HIS A 845 -3.93 24.90 1.27
CA HIS A 845 -3.77 24.66 -0.15
C HIS A 845 -2.32 24.40 -0.57
N ALA A 846 -1.35 24.68 0.32
CA ALA A 846 0.08 24.55 0.04
C ALA A 846 0.82 23.83 1.19
N PRO A 847 0.59 22.51 1.37
CA PRO A 847 1.33 21.73 2.36
C PRO A 847 2.82 21.71 2.02
N GLN A 848 3.67 21.78 3.04
CA GLN A 848 5.13 21.89 2.92
C GLN A 848 5.80 20.58 3.30
N ILE A 849 6.80 20.15 2.53
CA ILE A 849 7.67 19.03 2.86
C ILE A 849 9.05 19.61 3.21
N PRO A 850 9.56 19.41 4.45
CA PRO A 850 10.88 19.91 4.84
C PRO A 850 11.98 19.34 3.93
N LYS A 851 12.86 20.18 3.38
CA LYS A 851 14.07 19.74 2.68
C LYS A 851 15.07 19.16 3.68
N LYS A 852 15.61 17.98 3.40
CA LYS A 852 16.67 17.35 4.21
C LYS A 852 17.88 18.30 4.25
N PRO A 853 18.42 18.66 5.43
CA PRO A 853 19.62 19.50 5.49
C PRO A 853 20.81 18.76 4.85
N ASP A 854 21.58 19.48 4.02
CA ASP A 854 22.80 18.95 3.40
C ASP A 854 23.76 18.44 4.47
N LYS A 855 24.24 17.19 4.31
CA LYS A 855 25.28 16.63 5.19
C LYS A 855 26.52 17.53 5.14
N PRO A 856 27.03 18.03 6.28
CA PRO A 856 28.27 18.79 6.28
C PRO A 856 29.44 17.91 5.81
N LYS A 857 30.30 18.46 4.94
CA LYS A 857 31.52 17.82 4.45
C LYS A 857 32.45 17.47 5.62
N PRO A 858 33.22 16.36 5.54
CA PRO A 858 34.08 15.92 6.63
C PRO A 858 35.31 16.84 6.73
N GLY A 859 35.27 17.77 7.69
CA GLY A 859 36.39 18.62 8.08
C GLY A 859 37.03 18.12 9.38
N THR A 860 38.32 17.84 9.31
CA THR A 860 39.23 17.39 10.37
C THR A 860 39.26 18.31 11.60
N THR A 861 38.93 17.82 12.79
CA THR A 861 39.84 17.65 13.96
C THR A 861 39.06 17.10 15.15
N ARG A 862 39.71 16.21 15.91
CA ARG A 862 39.18 15.55 17.11
C ARG A 862 39.05 16.56 18.25
N ASP A 863 37.93 16.51 18.98
CA ASP A 863 37.96 16.62 20.44
C ASP A 863 37.21 15.45 21.06
N LYS A 864 37.99 14.66 21.82
CA LYS A 864 37.53 13.54 22.62
C LYS A 864 37.04 14.11 23.95
N ASP A 865 35.73 14.24 24.12
CA ASP A 865 35.00 13.95 25.37
C ASP A 865 33.54 14.41 25.25
N ARG A 866 32.69 13.55 24.72
CA ARG A 866 31.27 13.57 25.04
C ARG A 866 30.74 12.16 24.99
N LYS A 867 30.58 11.57 26.19
CA LYS A 867 29.77 10.36 26.38
C LYS A 867 28.45 10.54 25.63
N THR A 868 28.17 9.65 24.70
CA THR A 868 26.86 9.47 24.08
C THR A 868 25.84 9.30 25.19
N ARG A 869 25.14 10.39 25.51
CA ARG A 869 24.03 10.37 26.46
C ARG A 869 22.89 9.68 25.71
N VAL A 870 22.70 8.39 26.00
CA VAL A 870 21.47 7.67 25.65
C VAL A 870 20.30 8.57 26.03
N SER A 871 19.43 8.91 25.06
CA SER A 871 18.26 9.76 25.31
C SER A 871 17.46 9.11 26.43
N LYS A 872 17.37 9.77 27.58
CA LYS A 872 16.45 9.33 28.64
C LYS A 872 15.05 9.31 28.01
N ARG A 873 14.42 8.13 27.98
CA ARG A 873 13.02 7.95 27.59
C ARG A 873 12.19 9.00 28.36
N GLN A 874 11.52 9.89 27.63
CA GLN A 874 10.64 10.90 28.25
C GLN A 874 9.52 10.15 29.01
N SER A 875 9.08 10.70 30.14
CA SER A 875 7.96 10.10 30.88
C SER A 875 6.68 10.25 30.07
N LYS A 876 5.75 9.28 30.17
CA LYS A 876 4.46 9.33 29.48
C LYS A 876 3.71 10.65 29.72
N ASN A 877 3.68 11.16 30.96
CA ASN A 877 3.10 12.46 31.28
C ASN A 877 3.76 13.63 30.53
N MET A 878 5.06 13.53 30.21
CA MET A 878 5.74 14.55 29.41
C MET A 878 5.33 14.44 27.94
N GLU A 879 5.22 13.23 27.40
CA GLU A 879 4.72 13.00 26.03
C GLU A 879 3.27 13.51 25.89
N ASP A 880 2.41 13.22 26.87
CA ASP A 880 1.01 13.68 26.92
C ASP A 880 0.92 15.22 27.03
N LEU A 881 1.76 15.85 27.84
CA LEU A 881 1.85 17.32 27.96
C LEU A 881 2.24 17.97 26.63
N ILE A 882 3.22 17.39 25.93
CA ILE A 882 3.71 17.90 24.64
C ILE A 882 2.63 17.75 23.56
N GLY A 883 1.96 16.60 23.52
CA GLY A 883 0.83 16.34 22.62
C GLY A 883 -0.28 17.37 22.83
N ALA A 884 -0.80 17.45 24.07
CA ALA A 884 -1.87 18.36 24.45
C ALA A 884 -1.53 19.84 24.17
N ALA A 885 -0.31 20.29 24.50
CA ALA A 885 0.11 21.66 24.22
C ALA A 885 0.10 21.99 22.71
N GLY A 886 0.56 21.06 21.87
CA GLY A 886 0.54 21.29 20.43
C GLY A 886 -0.87 21.26 19.83
N GLU A 887 -1.77 20.40 20.32
CA GLU A 887 -3.18 20.43 19.91
C GLU A 887 -3.87 21.75 20.31
N ILE A 888 -3.58 22.27 21.51
CA ILE A 888 -4.07 23.58 21.97
C ILE A 888 -3.60 24.69 21.02
N HIS A 889 -2.31 24.72 20.67
CA HIS A 889 -1.78 25.70 19.71
C HIS A 889 -2.43 25.57 18.33
N ALA A 890 -2.56 24.34 17.81
CA ALA A 890 -3.19 24.05 16.52
C ALA A 890 -4.65 24.52 16.50
N PHE A 891 -5.44 24.15 17.51
CA PHE A 891 -6.84 24.52 17.63
C PHE A 891 -7.03 26.04 17.70
N ARG A 892 -6.29 26.73 18.57
CA ARG A 892 -6.37 28.19 18.72
C ARG A 892 -5.99 28.92 17.43
N TRP A 893 -4.92 28.46 16.76
CA TRP A 893 -4.47 29.04 15.50
C TRP A 893 -5.50 28.84 14.38
N LEU A 894 -6.05 27.62 14.22
CA LEU A 894 -7.09 27.31 13.23
C LEU A 894 -8.39 28.10 13.51
N ARG A 895 -8.83 28.17 14.77
CA ARG A 895 -10.01 28.94 15.21
C ARG A 895 -9.88 30.42 14.93
N ARG A 896 -8.70 31.00 15.17
CA ARG A 896 -8.46 32.41 14.89
C ARG A 896 -8.39 32.69 13.39
N LYS A 897 -7.74 31.81 12.60
CA LYS A 897 -7.59 32.00 11.15
C LYS A 897 -8.89 31.80 10.35
N TYR A 898 -9.64 30.74 10.65
CA TYR A 898 -10.84 30.35 9.88
C TYR A 898 -12.16 30.76 10.56
N GLY A 899 -12.08 31.32 11.76
CA GLY A 899 -13.22 31.78 12.54
C GLY A 899 -13.83 30.70 13.43
N ALA A 900 -14.42 31.13 14.55
CA ALA A 900 -15.06 30.24 15.52
C ALA A 900 -16.30 29.52 14.98
N ALA A 901 -16.90 30.01 13.89
CA ALA A 901 -18.00 29.34 13.20
C ALA A 901 -17.54 28.12 12.39
N ALA A 902 -16.33 28.16 11.83
CA ALA A 902 -15.76 27.04 11.08
C ALA A 902 -15.03 26.05 11.99
N VAL A 903 -14.35 26.55 13.04
CA VAL A 903 -13.55 25.74 13.97
C VAL A 903 -13.98 26.06 15.41
N SER A 904 -14.93 25.29 15.93
CA SER A 904 -15.42 25.34 17.31
C SER A 904 -14.91 24.16 18.14
N PRO A 905 -15.08 24.14 19.48
CA PRO A 905 -14.61 23.02 20.30
C PRO A 905 -15.11 21.63 19.84
N SER A 906 -16.32 21.53 19.26
CA SER A 906 -16.86 20.29 18.66
C SER A 906 -16.06 19.74 17.48
N ASN A 907 -15.20 20.55 16.87
CA ASN A 907 -14.29 20.15 15.80
C ASN A 907 -13.02 19.50 16.34
N TRP A 908 -12.70 19.70 17.61
CA TRP A 908 -11.59 19.05 18.30
C TRP A 908 -12.11 17.74 18.92
N VAL A 909 -11.69 16.61 18.38
CA VAL A 909 -12.27 15.28 18.69
C VAL A 909 -11.34 14.36 19.48
N SER A 910 -10.11 14.81 19.75
CA SER A 910 -9.21 14.06 20.63
C SER A 910 -9.71 14.10 22.08
N ALA A 911 -9.27 13.15 22.92
CA ALA A 911 -9.59 13.13 24.34
C ALA A 911 -9.05 14.35 25.11
N TYR A 912 -8.10 15.11 24.55
CA TYR A 912 -7.64 16.36 25.17
C TYR A 912 -8.67 17.48 25.02
N SER A 913 -9.56 17.41 24.03
CA SER A 913 -10.66 18.36 23.87
C SER A 913 -11.61 18.34 25.07
N GLU A 914 -11.95 17.16 25.62
CA GLU A 914 -12.78 17.04 26.83
C GLU A 914 -12.10 17.69 28.04
N LYS A 915 -10.76 17.60 28.13
CA LYS A 915 -10.02 18.20 29.24
C LYS A 915 -10.02 19.73 29.17
N ALA A 916 -9.96 20.29 27.96
CA ALA A 916 -10.07 21.74 27.74
C ALA A 916 -11.53 22.24 27.71
N TYR A 917 -12.47 21.37 27.33
CA TYR A 917 -13.90 21.63 27.15
C TYR A 917 -14.71 20.42 27.63
N PRO A 918 -15.06 20.33 28.94
CA PRO A 918 -15.72 19.16 29.52
C PRO A 918 -17.06 18.78 28.86
N ASP A 919 -17.77 19.76 28.33
CA ASP A 919 -19.04 19.56 27.62
C ASP A 919 -18.84 19.06 26.17
N ASN A 920 -17.60 18.92 25.70
CA ASN A 920 -17.26 18.35 24.40
C ASN A 920 -17.11 16.82 24.42
N SER A 921 -17.32 16.18 25.58
CA SER A 921 -17.19 14.73 25.77
C SER A 921 -17.99 13.89 24.76
N SER A 922 -19.15 14.37 24.30
CA SER A 922 -19.96 13.70 23.26
C SER A 922 -19.36 13.76 21.85
N ASN A 923 -18.44 14.70 21.60
CA ASN A 923 -17.75 14.87 20.32
C ASN A 923 -16.35 14.24 20.32
N VAL A 924 -15.86 13.73 21.46
CA VAL A 924 -14.62 12.97 21.52
C VAL A 924 -14.80 11.66 20.75
N ASP A 925 -13.97 11.47 19.72
CA ASP A 925 -13.97 10.29 18.88
C ASP A 925 -12.53 9.92 18.53
N GLU A 926 -11.86 9.21 19.43
CA GLU A 926 -10.51 8.65 19.21
C GLU A 926 -10.47 7.68 18.00
N GLY A 927 -11.63 7.19 17.56
CA GLY A 927 -11.78 6.34 16.39
C GLY A 927 -11.80 7.09 15.05
N ARG A 928 -12.00 8.42 15.06
CA ARG A 928 -12.09 9.27 13.85
C ARG A 928 -10.78 9.32 13.06
N GLY A 929 -9.65 9.17 13.75
CA GLY A 929 -8.32 9.12 13.17
C GLY A 929 -7.75 10.48 12.75
N CYS A 930 -8.16 11.55 13.43
CA CYS A 930 -7.57 12.88 13.40
C CYS A 930 -7.88 13.59 14.73
N ASP A 931 -7.10 14.61 15.11
CA ASP A 931 -7.37 15.40 16.31
C ASP A 931 -8.40 16.51 16.10
N ILE A 932 -8.34 17.19 14.94
CA ILE A 932 -9.21 18.32 14.63
C ILE A 932 -9.79 18.13 13.23
N TRP A 933 -11.10 18.33 13.05
CA TRP A 933 -11.74 18.32 11.74
C TRP A 933 -12.70 19.48 11.56
N PHE A 934 -12.73 20.12 10.39
CA PHE A 934 -13.62 21.24 10.14
C PHE A 934 -13.95 21.40 8.66
N ILE A 935 -15.01 22.14 8.34
CA ILE A 935 -15.41 22.43 6.97
C ILE A 935 -15.08 23.88 6.66
N HIS A 936 -14.36 24.11 5.56
CA HIS A 936 -14.07 25.43 5.06
C HIS A 936 -14.13 25.41 3.52
N GLU A 937 -14.80 26.41 2.92
CA GLU A 937 -15.01 26.52 1.47
C GLU A 937 -15.54 25.24 0.78
N GLY A 938 -16.44 24.51 1.45
CA GLY A 938 -17.03 23.28 0.92
C GLY A 938 -16.08 22.06 0.94
N CYS A 939 -14.94 22.16 1.62
CA CYS A 939 -13.99 21.08 1.85
C CYS A 939 -13.89 20.75 3.35
N THR A 940 -13.96 19.48 3.70
CA THR A 940 -13.73 18.95 5.04
C THR A 940 -12.24 18.65 5.23
N TYR A 941 -11.60 19.31 6.19
CA TYR A 941 -10.21 19.09 6.56
C TYR A 941 -10.15 18.19 7.79
N PHE A 942 -9.28 17.18 7.74
CA PHE A 942 -8.94 16.28 8.84
C PHE A 942 -7.47 16.54 9.20
N ILE A 943 -7.21 17.08 10.39
CA ILE A 943 -5.89 17.51 10.85
C ILE A 943 -5.45 16.60 12.01
N GLU A 944 -4.35 15.90 11.79
CA GLU A 944 -3.63 15.16 12.83
C GLU A 944 -2.44 15.99 13.35
N VAL A 945 -2.33 16.19 14.65
CA VAL A 945 -1.33 17.08 15.26
C VAL A 945 -0.15 16.28 15.82
N LYS A 946 1.07 16.63 15.41
CA LYS A 946 2.30 15.99 15.92
C LYS A 946 3.26 17.02 16.52
N SER A 947 3.49 16.89 17.82
CA SER A 947 4.12 17.94 18.63
C SER A 947 5.55 17.58 19.07
N THR A 948 6.46 18.56 19.13
CA THR A 948 7.83 18.37 19.62
C THR A 948 8.31 19.56 20.46
N VAL A 949 9.35 19.39 21.30
CA VAL A 949 9.83 20.43 22.24
C VAL A 949 11.09 21.16 21.78
N ASN A 950 11.96 20.51 20.98
CA ASN A 950 13.21 21.10 20.49
C ASN A 950 13.46 20.73 19.02
N SER A 951 13.64 21.72 18.17
CA SER A 951 13.99 21.57 16.74
C SER A 951 15.48 21.31 16.47
N THR A 952 16.37 21.36 17.48
CA THR A 952 17.83 21.20 17.33
C THR A 952 18.36 19.77 17.53
N ASP A 953 17.54 18.80 17.95
CA ASP A 953 17.97 17.40 17.98
C ASP A 953 17.91 16.81 16.58
N SER A 954 19.03 16.86 15.86
CA SER A 954 19.21 16.34 14.49
C SER A 954 18.94 14.83 14.31
N ASN A 955 18.50 14.13 15.37
CA ASN A 955 18.14 12.71 15.36
C ASN A 955 16.63 12.46 15.62
N SER A 956 15.84 13.45 16.03
CA SER A 956 14.40 13.28 16.35
C SER A 956 13.46 13.82 15.26
N THR A 957 13.98 14.47 14.23
CA THR A 957 13.21 15.13 13.17
C THR A 957 12.91 14.26 11.94
N ASP A 958 13.51 13.07 11.81
CA ASP A 958 13.45 12.28 10.57
C ASP A 958 12.20 11.41 10.43
N TYR A 959 11.42 11.23 11.50
CA TYR A 959 10.21 10.42 11.48
C TYR A 959 9.15 10.88 12.48
N PHE A 960 7.89 10.59 12.19
CA PHE A 960 6.77 10.69 13.12
C PHE A 960 5.97 9.39 13.09
N THR A 961 5.15 9.16 14.12
CA THR A 961 4.33 7.95 14.23
C THR A 961 2.85 8.26 14.08
N LEU A 962 2.14 7.40 13.35
CA LEU A 962 0.70 7.45 13.19
C LEU A 962 0.03 6.27 13.92
N GLY A 963 -1.01 6.56 14.71
CA GLY A 963 -1.86 5.55 15.33
C GLY A 963 -2.66 4.74 14.31
N SER A 964 -3.25 3.61 14.73
CA SER A 964 -3.98 2.72 13.81
C SER A 964 -5.25 3.34 13.23
N SER A 965 -5.96 4.19 13.98
CA SER A 965 -7.10 4.99 13.49
C SER A 965 -6.64 6.07 12.50
N GLU A 966 -5.54 6.76 12.80
CA GLU A 966 -4.91 7.76 11.92
C GLU A 966 -4.47 7.16 10.59
N VAL A 967 -3.79 6.01 10.61
CA VAL A 967 -3.39 5.26 9.41
C VAL A 967 -4.61 4.88 8.57
N ARG A 968 -5.70 4.44 9.22
CA ARG A 968 -6.95 4.08 8.54
C ARG A 968 -7.59 5.29 7.87
N CYS A 969 -7.67 6.42 8.57
CA CYS A 969 -8.20 7.68 8.05
C CYS A 969 -7.35 8.21 6.89
N ALA A 970 -6.04 8.28 7.07
CA ALA A 970 -5.08 8.73 6.07
C ALA A 970 -5.11 7.86 4.81
N ARG A 971 -5.16 6.52 4.92
CA ARG A 971 -5.32 5.61 3.77
C ARG A 971 -6.65 5.81 3.03
N LYS A 972 -7.75 5.92 3.79
CA LYS A 972 -9.10 6.12 3.22
C LYS A 972 -9.19 7.41 2.40
N LEU A 973 -8.57 8.47 2.88
CA LEU A 973 -8.59 9.79 2.24
C LEU A 973 -7.50 9.96 1.17
N GLY A 974 -6.38 9.23 1.28
CA GLY A 974 -5.28 9.28 0.31
C GLY A 974 -5.59 8.64 -1.05
N GLY A 975 -6.54 7.69 -1.12
CA GLY A 975 -6.90 6.99 -2.36
C GLY A 975 -7.85 7.73 -3.31
N ARG A 976 -8.38 8.90 -2.93
CA ARG A 976 -9.42 9.60 -3.72
C ARG A 976 -8.78 10.46 -4.82
N ARG A 977 -9.15 10.21 -6.09
CA ARG A 977 -8.71 10.99 -7.27
C ARG A 977 -9.90 11.66 -7.95
N GLY A 978 -9.82 12.98 -8.18
CA GLY A 978 -10.84 13.75 -8.92
C GLY A 978 -10.67 15.26 -8.81
N ARG A 979 -11.32 16.02 -9.70
CA ARG A 979 -11.25 17.50 -9.79
C ARG A 979 -11.99 18.24 -8.65
N LYS A 980 -12.69 17.53 -7.76
CA LYS A 980 -13.36 18.05 -6.56
C LYS A 980 -13.12 17.12 -5.37
N VAL A 981 -11.96 17.24 -4.73
CA VAL A 981 -11.71 16.58 -3.45
C VAL A 981 -12.38 17.42 -2.38
N THR A 982 -13.46 16.89 -1.78
CA THR A 982 -14.23 17.57 -0.72
C THR A 982 -13.81 17.15 0.69
N GLU A 983 -12.86 16.20 0.82
CA GLU A 983 -12.36 15.70 2.11
C GLU A 983 -10.83 15.52 2.00
N VAL A 984 -10.05 16.18 2.85
CA VAL A 984 -8.57 16.20 2.80
C VAL A 984 -7.98 15.90 4.17
N PHE A 985 -6.95 15.06 4.21
CA PHE A 985 -6.19 14.72 5.41
C PHE A 985 -4.84 15.43 5.42
N PHE A 986 -4.46 16.02 6.55
CA PHE A 986 -3.15 16.65 6.76
C PHE A 986 -2.56 16.28 8.11
N ILE A 987 -1.23 16.41 8.19
CA ILE A 987 -0.50 16.28 9.45
C ILE A 987 0.07 17.66 9.79
N LEU A 988 -0.36 18.25 10.89
CA LEU A 988 0.16 19.51 11.38
C LEU A 988 1.25 19.25 12.42
N ARG A 989 2.50 19.52 12.07
CA ARG A 989 3.60 19.50 13.04
C ARG A 989 3.66 20.81 13.81
N VAL A 990 3.64 20.71 15.14
CA VAL A 990 3.85 21.83 16.05
C VAL A 990 5.21 21.63 16.72
N ASN A 991 6.23 22.34 16.24
CA ASN A 991 7.56 22.28 16.82
C ASN A 991 7.72 23.35 17.91
N ASN A 992 8.48 23.00 18.94
CA ASN A 992 8.66 23.81 20.15
C ASN A 992 7.32 24.08 20.88
N ALA A 993 6.47 23.05 21.00
CA ALA A 993 5.11 23.12 21.54
C ALA A 993 5.01 23.59 23.00
N LEU A 994 6.10 23.56 23.78
CA LEU A 994 6.14 24.10 25.15
C LEU A 994 6.78 25.50 25.22
N SER A 995 7.10 26.12 24.08
CA SER A 995 7.76 27.42 23.99
C SER A 995 6.74 28.57 23.88
N ILE A 996 7.21 29.81 24.09
CA ILE A 996 6.45 31.04 23.77
C ILE A 996 6.34 31.29 22.25
N SER A 997 7.08 30.52 21.44
CA SER A 997 7.13 30.67 19.99
C SER A 997 7.04 29.30 19.31
N PRO A 998 5.86 28.65 19.34
CA PRO A 998 5.62 27.43 18.57
C PRO A 998 5.73 27.72 17.07
N THR A 999 6.16 26.72 16.30
CA THR A 999 6.25 26.82 14.84
C THR A 999 5.41 25.74 14.19
N PHE A 1000 4.66 26.11 13.16
CA PHE A 1000 3.70 25.23 12.50
C PHE A 1000 4.23 24.76 11.15
N THR A 1001 4.09 23.47 10.85
CA THR A 1001 4.44 22.91 9.54
C THR A 1001 3.35 21.95 9.11
N LEU A 1002 2.59 22.31 8.08
CA LEU A 1002 1.55 21.46 7.52
C LEU A 1002 2.15 20.50 6.50
N LEU A 1003 2.12 19.21 6.79
CA LEU A 1003 2.56 18.15 5.89
C LEU A 1003 1.37 17.57 5.11
N PRO A 1004 1.58 17.16 3.85
CA PRO A 1004 0.57 16.45 3.09
C PRO A 1004 0.32 15.03 3.63
N ASN A 1005 -0.80 14.42 3.25
CA ASN A 1005 -1.11 13.04 3.60
C ASN A 1005 -0.02 12.08 3.07
N PRO A 1006 0.68 11.31 3.93
CA PRO A 1006 1.75 10.41 3.48
C PRO A 1006 1.26 9.21 2.68
N TYR A 1007 -0.05 8.90 2.73
CA TYR A 1007 -0.68 7.83 1.94
C TYR A 1007 -1.31 8.31 0.64
N ASP A 1008 -1.26 9.62 0.35
CA ASP A 1008 -1.68 10.14 -0.93
C ASP A 1008 -0.60 9.84 -1.99
N PRO A 1009 -0.95 9.14 -3.09
CA PRO A 1009 0.01 8.78 -4.15
C PRO A 1009 0.79 9.96 -4.74
N ARG A 1010 0.26 11.20 -4.64
CA ARG A 1010 0.96 12.41 -5.10
C ARG A 1010 2.23 12.72 -4.31
N TYR A 1011 2.33 12.21 -3.09
CA TYR A 1011 3.47 12.44 -2.19
C TYR A 1011 4.19 11.15 -1.81
N ALA A 1012 3.97 10.05 -2.53
CA ALA A 1012 4.56 8.75 -2.24
C ALA A 1012 6.10 8.79 -2.25
N ASP A 1013 6.71 9.62 -3.09
CA ASP A 1013 8.16 9.79 -3.20
C ASP A 1013 8.76 10.65 -2.08
N HIS A 1014 7.94 11.25 -1.22
CA HIS A 1014 8.37 12.13 -0.14
C HIS A 1014 8.34 11.44 1.24
N PHE A 1015 7.71 10.28 1.36
CA PHE A 1015 7.55 9.56 2.63
C PHE A 1015 7.92 8.08 2.51
N ALA A 1016 8.77 7.60 3.43
CA ALA A 1016 9.02 6.18 3.63
C ALA A 1016 8.20 5.69 4.82
N ILE A 1017 7.26 4.79 4.55
CA ILE A 1017 6.36 4.23 5.56
C ILE A 1017 6.89 2.86 5.99
N ALA A 1018 7.20 2.71 7.27
CA ALA A 1018 7.71 1.50 7.90
C ALA A 1018 6.78 1.03 9.04
N ASP A 1019 7.05 -0.15 9.60
CA ASP A 1019 6.32 -0.72 10.74
C ASP A 1019 4.80 -0.77 10.49
N GLU A 1020 4.38 -1.45 9.41
CA GLU A 1020 2.97 -1.65 8.98
C GLU A 1020 2.15 -0.38 8.68
N GLY A 1021 2.79 0.79 8.65
CA GLY A 1021 2.11 2.06 8.46
C GLY A 1021 2.28 3.04 9.61
N VAL A 1022 2.81 2.58 10.72
CA VAL A 1022 2.87 3.32 11.98
C VAL A 1022 4.02 4.32 11.99
N ARG A 1023 5.15 4.04 11.35
CA ARG A 1023 6.30 4.95 11.35
C ARG A 1023 6.52 5.57 9.98
N VAL A 1024 6.38 6.89 9.89
CA VAL A 1024 6.55 7.64 8.63
C VAL A 1024 7.84 8.45 8.70
N ARG A 1025 8.73 8.26 7.73
CA ARG A 1025 9.99 9.00 7.58
C ARG A 1025 9.99 9.86 6.32
N TYR A 1026 10.77 10.92 6.28
CA TYR A 1026 10.96 11.70 5.04
C TYR A 1026 11.92 10.96 4.09
N GLN A 1027 11.54 10.82 2.81
CA GLN A 1027 12.45 10.38 1.75
C GLN A 1027 13.29 11.56 1.23
N ALA A 1028 14.51 11.25 0.78
CA ALA A 1028 15.50 12.24 0.36
C ALA A 1028 15.26 12.72 -1.07
#